data_AF-L5LHB0-F1
#
_entry.id   AF-L5LHB0-F1
#
_cell.length_a   1.000
_cell.length_b   1.000
_cell.length_c   1.000
_cell.angle_alpha   90.00
_cell.angle_beta   90.00
_cell.angle_gamma   90.00
#
_symmetry.space_group_name_H-M   'P 1'
#
loop_
_entity.id
_entity.type
_entity.pdbx_description
1 polymer ?
#
loop_
_entity_poly.entity_id
_entity_poly.type
_entity_poly.pdbx_seq_one_letter_code
_entity_poly.pdbx_strand_id
1 'polypeptide(L)'
;MAGDLELSGDLVLNTYYVETDIPLKTRKTSEDQATVLPGNLELCSDDQGNLSPSRETSIDDGLGSQYPLKKDSSGDHFLSVPSPFTWSKPKPGHTPIFRTSSLPPLDWPLPTHFGQCELKIEVQPKTHHRAHYETEGSRGAVKASTGGHPVVKLLGYSEKPINLQMFIGTADDRYLRPHAFYQVHRITGKTVATANQEIIIASTKVLEIPLLPENNMSASIDCAGILKLRNSDIELRKGETDIGRKNTRVRLVFRVHIPQPNGKVLSLQTASIPVECSQRSAQELPHIEKYSINSCSVNGGHEMIVTGSNFLPESKIIFLEKGQVPGDLGNQLEAKLDKPKVVHYLCSKKTDSYFTLWLNLELLLPVIIDCWIDNVRLVYNRTSRATQFPDGVDVHVPGFGETFSLEFLDPSKSSVGSYFHTMVESLVSWGYTRGEDVRGAPYDWRRAPNENGPYFLALREMIEEMHQLYGGPVVLVAHSMGNMYTLYFLQRQPQAWKDKYIRAFVALGAPWGGVAKTFRVLASGDNNRIPVISPVKIREQQRTAVSTSWLLPYNYTWSPEKVFVRTSTTNYTLRDYRQFFQDIGFEDGWLMRQDTEGLVEAMMPPGVPLHCLYGTGVPTPDSFYYESFPDRDPKIYFGDGDGTVNLQSALQCQTWRSRQEHQVSLQELPGSEHIEMLANATTLAYLKLLLLGP
;
A
#
# COMPACT_ATOMS: atom_id res chain seq x y z
N MET A 1 -13.65 15.55 -53.92
CA MET A 1 -12.59 14.57 -54.23
C MET A 1 -11.65 14.61 -53.04
N ALA A 2 -11.69 13.62 -52.14
CA ALA A 2 -11.36 12.19 -52.33
C ALA A 2 -9.83 11.99 -52.38
N GLY A 3 -9.24 11.12 -51.56
CA GLY A 3 -9.90 10.23 -50.58
C GLY A 3 -8.97 9.69 -49.50
N ASP A 4 -9.48 8.69 -48.80
CA ASP A 4 -8.92 8.09 -47.59
C ASP A 4 -7.66 7.25 -47.85
N LEU A 5 -6.89 6.99 -46.78
CA LEU A 5 -5.85 5.97 -46.76
C LEU A 5 -5.64 5.46 -45.33
N GLU A 6 -6.35 4.38 -44.98
CA GLU A 6 -6.01 3.55 -43.82
C GLU A 6 -4.73 2.75 -44.12
N LEU A 7 -3.96 2.43 -43.07
CA LEU A 7 -2.85 1.49 -43.13
C LEU A 7 -2.92 0.50 -41.97
N SER A 8 -3.70 -0.56 -42.16
CA SER A 8 -3.58 -1.81 -41.40
C SER A 8 -2.33 -2.58 -41.83
N GLY A 9 -1.66 -3.25 -40.90
CA GLY A 9 -0.44 -4.02 -41.17
C GLY A 9 -0.42 -5.36 -40.44
N ASP A 10 -1.09 -6.36 -41.01
CA ASP A 10 -1.01 -7.75 -40.53
C ASP A 10 0.34 -8.39 -40.90
N LEU A 11 0.89 -9.20 -39.98
CA LEU A 11 2.17 -9.87 -40.13
C LEU A 11 1.95 -11.37 -40.35
N VAL A 12 2.21 -11.85 -41.57
CA VAL A 12 1.93 -13.22 -42.00
C VAL A 12 2.93 -14.22 -41.42
N LEU A 13 2.44 -15.21 -40.68
CA LEU A 13 3.20 -16.39 -40.25
C LEU A 13 2.91 -17.59 -41.15
N ASN A 14 3.95 -18.10 -41.82
CA ASN A 14 3.90 -19.34 -42.60
C ASN A 14 4.26 -20.54 -41.73
N THR A 15 3.34 -21.50 -41.56
CA THR A 15 3.61 -22.81 -40.97
C THR A 15 2.90 -23.92 -41.73
N TYR A 16 3.58 -25.04 -41.97
CA TYR A 16 3.02 -26.22 -42.62
C TYR A 16 2.22 -27.08 -41.63
N TYR A 17 1.07 -27.59 -42.08
CA TYR A 17 0.22 -28.50 -41.29
C TYR A 17 0.60 -29.98 -41.45
N VAL A 18 0.41 -30.73 -40.37
CA VAL A 18 0.19 -32.19 -40.38
C VAL A 18 -0.95 -32.46 -39.40
N GLU A 19 -2.06 -33.01 -39.88
CA GLU A 19 -3.27 -33.27 -39.08
C GLU A 19 -3.19 -34.59 -38.30
N THR A 20 -3.83 -34.63 -37.13
CA THR A 20 -4.25 -35.89 -36.47
C THR A 20 -5.52 -35.67 -35.64
N ASP A 21 -6.64 -36.24 -36.09
CA ASP A 21 -7.96 -36.18 -35.46
C ASP A 21 -8.09 -37.09 -34.21
N ILE A 22 -8.65 -36.57 -33.11
CA ILE A 22 -9.24 -37.37 -32.02
C ILE A 22 -10.52 -36.65 -31.48
N PRO A 23 -11.69 -37.32 -31.38
CA PRO A 23 -12.98 -36.64 -31.26
C PRO A 23 -13.49 -36.38 -29.83
N LEU A 24 -14.32 -35.33 -29.71
CA LEU A 24 -15.11 -34.99 -28.52
C LEU A 24 -16.23 -36.01 -28.22
N LYS A 25 -16.54 -36.23 -26.94
CA LYS A 25 -17.74 -36.97 -26.50
C LYS A 25 -18.61 -36.14 -25.54
N THR A 26 -19.85 -35.93 -25.94
CA THR A 26 -20.93 -35.35 -25.13
C THR A 26 -21.41 -36.31 -24.04
N ARG A 27 -21.98 -35.75 -22.96
CA ARG A 27 -22.78 -36.50 -21.98
C ARG A 27 -24.12 -35.81 -21.78
N LYS A 28 -25.22 -36.57 -21.93
CA LYS A 28 -26.58 -36.09 -21.68
C LYS A 28 -26.89 -36.01 -20.18
N THR A 29 -27.72 -35.05 -19.81
CA THR A 29 -28.57 -35.08 -18.60
C THR A 29 -30.00 -35.38 -19.03
N SER A 30 -30.73 -36.14 -18.21
CA SER A 30 -32.17 -36.39 -18.37
C SER A 30 -32.93 -35.62 -17.30
N GLU A 31 -34.00 -34.94 -17.69
CA GLU A 31 -35.05 -34.50 -16.79
C GLU A 31 -35.88 -35.70 -16.32
N ASP A 32 -36.55 -35.58 -15.17
CA ASP A 32 -38.00 -35.84 -15.14
C ASP A 32 -38.69 -35.10 -13.98
N GLN A 33 -40.03 -35.13 -13.95
CA GLN A 33 -40.86 -34.06 -13.39
C GLN A 33 -41.35 -34.24 -11.94
N ALA A 34 -41.95 -33.17 -11.41
CA ALA A 34 -42.47 -33.04 -10.04
C ALA A 34 -43.89 -33.62 -9.84
N THR A 35 -44.34 -33.69 -8.58
CA THR A 35 -45.77 -33.83 -8.22
C THR A 35 -46.06 -33.03 -6.94
N VAL A 36 -47.28 -32.52 -6.77
CA VAL A 36 -47.70 -31.57 -5.70
C VAL A 36 -49.16 -31.88 -5.27
N LEU A 37 -49.61 -31.29 -4.14
CA LEU A 37 -51.00 -31.10 -3.62
C LEU A 37 -51.47 -32.09 -2.50
N PRO A 38 -52.45 -31.74 -1.64
CA PRO A 38 -52.76 -30.41 -1.03
C PRO A 38 -53.32 -30.39 0.44
N GLY A 39 -53.22 -29.23 1.13
CA GLY A 39 -54.17 -28.75 2.18
C GLY A 39 -54.03 -29.28 3.64
N ASN A 40 -54.70 -28.73 4.68
CA ASN A 40 -55.40 -27.42 4.84
C ASN A 40 -55.82 -27.13 6.33
N LEU A 41 -55.59 -25.90 6.87
CA LEU A 41 -56.15 -25.30 8.15
C LEU A 41 -55.94 -26.07 9.50
N GLU A 42 -56.18 -25.60 10.76
CA GLU A 42 -56.80 -24.40 11.42
C GLU A 42 -56.00 -23.86 12.66
N LEU A 43 -56.29 -22.60 13.08
CA LEU A 43 -56.39 -21.92 14.43
C LEU A 43 -55.79 -22.56 15.73
N CYS A 44 -55.42 -21.86 16.84
CA CYS A 44 -55.64 -20.50 17.44
C CYS A 44 -54.27 -19.86 17.88
N SER A 45 -54.07 -18.56 18.20
CA SER A 45 -54.75 -17.60 19.11
C SER A 45 -54.61 -17.97 20.63
N ASP A 46 -54.18 -17.14 21.59
CA ASP A 46 -53.56 -15.78 21.69
C ASP A 46 -52.59 -15.78 22.94
N ASP A 47 -52.04 -14.73 23.60
CA ASP A 47 -52.14 -13.25 23.59
C ASP A 47 -50.87 -12.58 24.26
N GLN A 48 -50.93 -11.27 24.57
CA GLN A 48 -49.95 -10.35 25.20
C GLN A 48 -49.85 -10.49 26.76
N GLY A 49 -48.91 -9.86 27.51
CA GLY A 49 -47.70 -9.11 27.18
C GLY A 49 -47.20 -8.14 28.30
N ASN A 50 -45.98 -7.63 28.12
CA ASN A 50 -45.50 -6.26 28.43
C ASN A 50 -45.16 -5.74 29.87
N LEU A 51 -44.16 -4.84 29.90
CA LEU A 51 -43.81 -3.77 30.88
C LEU A 51 -43.01 -4.05 32.19
N SER A 52 -42.19 -3.03 32.54
CA SER A 52 -41.35 -2.81 33.74
C SER A 52 -41.92 -1.59 34.56
N PRO A 53 -41.30 -0.85 35.54
CA PRO A 53 -39.85 -0.55 35.76
C PRO A 53 -39.31 -0.16 37.21
N SER A 54 -37.96 -0.07 37.34
CA SER A 54 -37.16 0.98 38.06
C SER A 54 -37.01 1.14 39.62
N ARG A 55 -35.84 1.71 40.03
CA ARG A 55 -35.45 2.45 41.29
C ARG A 55 -35.28 1.62 42.61
N GLU A 56 -34.44 1.96 43.63
CA GLU A 56 -33.39 3.00 43.87
C GLU A 56 -32.49 2.77 45.14
N THR A 57 -31.29 3.41 45.21
CA THR A 57 -30.47 3.82 46.43
C THR A 57 -29.98 2.72 47.42
N SER A 58 -29.05 2.90 48.40
CA SER A 58 -28.32 4.05 49.06
C SER A 58 -26.96 3.54 49.68
N ILE A 59 -25.82 4.27 49.77
CA ILE A 59 -25.39 5.36 50.72
C ILE A 59 -25.16 4.86 52.18
N ASP A 60 -24.02 5.01 52.90
CA ASP A 60 -22.60 5.40 52.57
C ASP A 60 -21.58 5.17 53.76
N ASP A 61 -20.34 5.72 53.68
CA ASP A 61 -19.28 5.92 54.72
C ASP A 61 -18.46 4.70 55.29
N GLY A 62 -17.22 4.84 55.84
CA GLY A 62 -16.31 6.00 55.95
C GLY A 62 -15.00 5.82 56.80
N LEU A 63 -13.83 6.18 56.22
CA LEU A 63 -12.56 6.75 56.79
C LEU A 63 -11.70 6.14 57.96
N GLY A 64 -10.40 5.85 57.67
CA GLY A 64 -9.22 5.97 58.58
C GLY A 64 -8.87 4.81 59.56
N SER A 65 -7.66 4.66 60.15
CA SER A 65 -6.31 5.22 59.88
C SER A 65 -5.17 4.45 60.64
N GLN A 66 -4.01 4.22 59.99
CA GLN A 66 -2.63 3.97 60.51
C GLN A 66 -2.27 2.79 61.48
N TYR A 67 -1.44 1.86 60.97
CA TYR A 67 -0.19 1.18 61.47
C TYR A 67 0.29 1.30 62.95
N PRO A 68 1.06 0.33 63.53
CA PRO A 68 2.21 -0.36 62.86
C PRO A 68 2.68 -1.79 63.31
N LEU A 69 3.66 -2.33 62.53
CA LEU A 69 4.77 -3.27 62.89
C LEU A 69 4.58 -4.80 63.15
N LYS A 70 5.05 -5.62 62.18
CA LYS A 70 5.98 -6.80 62.27
C LYS A 70 5.70 -7.96 63.29
N LYS A 71 5.80 -9.27 62.99
CA LYS A 71 6.50 -10.02 61.91
C LYS A 71 6.03 -11.50 61.81
N ASP A 72 5.99 -12.06 60.60
CA ASP A 72 6.00 -13.48 60.12
C ASP A 72 6.13 -14.63 61.16
N SER A 73 5.45 -15.79 61.07
CA SER A 73 5.16 -16.61 59.86
C SER A 73 4.29 -17.88 60.15
N SER A 74 3.89 -18.60 59.10
CA SER A 74 3.32 -19.98 59.06
C SER A 74 1.86 -20.21 59.52
N GLY A 75 1.12 -21.04 58.76
CA GLY A 75 -0.28 -21.41 58.95
C GLY A 75 -1.04 -21.47 57.60
N ASP A 76 -1.55 -22.65 57.24
CA ASP A 76 -1.99 -22.97 55.87
C ASP A 76 -3.50 -22.79 55.58
N HIS A 77 -3.82 -22.92 54.28
CA HIS A 77 -5.15 -23.18 53.68
C HIS A 77 -6.14 -22.01 53.48
N PHE A 78 -6.21 -21.54 52.22
CA PHE A 78 -7.45 -21.60 51.43
C PHE A 78 -7.11 -21.76 49.94
N LEU A 79 -8.05 -22.29 49.15
CA LEU A 79 -7.82 -22.67 47.75
C LEU A 79 -7.65 -21.45 46.82
N SER A 80 -6.48 -21.32 46.20
CA SER A 80 -6.23 -20.34 45.15
C SER A 80 -6.75 -20.82 43.79
N VAL A 81 -7.62 -20.02 43.17
CA VAL A 81 -8.10 -20.23 41.79
C VAL A 81 -6.91 -20.08 40.82
N PRO A 82 -6.76 -20.95 39.80
CA PRO A 82 -5.73 -20.77 38.79
C PRO A 82 -5.85 -19.40 38.11
N SER A 83 -4.77 -18.63 38.11
CA SER A 83 -4.71 -17.36 37.38
C SER A 83 -4.83 -17.62 35.87
N PRO A 84 -5.50 -16.73 35.11
CA PRO A 84 -5.52 -16.84 33.65
C PRO A 84 -4.09 -16.77 33.10
N PHE A 85 -3.76 -17.69 32.19
CA PHE A 85 -2.41 -17.85 31.65
C PHE A 85 -1.84 -16.52 31.12
N THR A 86 -0.82 -15.98 31.80
CA THR A 86 -0.12 -14.78 31.37
C THR A 86 0.64 -15.06 30.08
N TRP A 87 0.13 -14.58 28.94
CA TRP A 87 0.74 -14.78 27.62
C TRP A 87 2.02 -13.95 27.48
N SER A 88 3.13 -14.51 27.96
CA SER A 88 4.45 -13.88 27.92
C SER A 88 4.94 -13.76 26.47
N LYS A 89 4.89 -12.54 25.93
CA LYS A 89 5.49 -12.20 24.62
C LYS A 89 6.95 -12.72 24.56
N PRO A 90 7.36 -13.42 23.49
CA PRO A 90 8.74 -13.90 23.38
C PRO A 90 9.72 -12.74 23.30
N LYS A 91 10.68 -12.68 24.22
CA LYS A 91 11.80 -11.74 24.15
C LYS A 91 12.86 -12.24 23.16
N PRO A 92 13.42 -11.39 22.28
CA PRO A 92 14.65 -11.73 21.58
C PRO A 92 15.78 -11.99 22.59
N GLY A 93 16.55 -13.07 22.40
CA GLY A 93 17.75 -13.35 23.21
C GLY A 93 17.78 -14.67 23.99
N HIS A 94 16.76 -15.54 23.88
CA HIS A 94 16.91 -16.92 24.37
C HIS A 94 17.88 -17.70 23.46
N THR A 95 18.87 -18.37 24.07
CA THR A 95 19.74 -19.29 23.34
C THR A 95 18.95 -20.53 22.89
N PRO A 96 19.14 -21.03 21.66
CA PRO A 96 18.37 -22.14 21.09
C PRO A 96 18.79 -23.53 21.63
N ILE A 97 19.07 -23.62 22.93
CA ILE A 97 19.68 -24.80 23.57
C ILE A 97 18.72 -25.35 24.65
N PHE A 98 18.12 -26.51 24.36
CA PHE A 98 17.02 -27.10 25.12
C PHE A 98 17.45 -28.42 25.79
N ARG A 99 16.63 -28.96 26.71
CA ARG A 99 16.84 -30.32 27.23
C ARG A 99 16.24 -31.34 26.26
N THR A 100 16.86 -32.49 26.11
CA THR A 100 16.40 -33.56 25.20
C THR A 100 14.97 -34.05 25.53
N SER A 101 14.55 -33.97 26.79
CA SER A 101 13.19 -34.29 27.25
C SER A 101 12.17 -33.15 27.13
N SER A 102 12.56 -31.97 26.63
CA SER A 102 11.69 -30.79 26.48
C SER A 102 12.07 -29.99 25.22
N LEU A 103 11.76 -30.57 24.06
CA LEU A 103 11.97 -29.91 22.76
C LEU A 103 11.05 -28.69 22.58
N PRO A 104 11.47 -27.67 21.81
CA PRO A 104 10.65 -26.49 21.55
C PRO A 104 9.39 -26.82 20.72
N PRO A 105 8.21 -26.23 21.04
CA PRO A 105 7.00 -26.35 20.21
C PRO A 105 7.19 -25.90 18.75
N LEU A 106 6.38 -26.42 17.82
CA LEU A 106 6.52 -26.18 16.37
C LEU A 106 6.19 -24.73 15.94
N ASP A 107 5.40 -24.03 16.74
CA ASP A 107 5.02 -22.62 16.59
C ASP A 107 6.01 -21.64 17.26
N TRP A 108 7.00 -22.15 17.99
CA TRP A 108 8.04 -21.33 18.60
C TRP A 108 9.18 -21.09 17.59
N PRO A 109 9.54 -19.84 17.24
CA PRO A 109 10.56 -19.55 16.25
C PRO A 109 11.96 -19.90 16.75
N LEU A 110 12.78 -20.45 15.86
CA LEU A 110 14.17 -20.82 16.09
C LEU A 110 15.04 -20.23 14.96
N PRO A 111 16.33 -19.93 15.22
CA PRO A 111 17.21 -19.35 14.21
C PRO A 111 17.67 -20.38 13.18
N THR A 112 18.08 -19.90 12.00
CA THR A 112 18.73 -20.72 10.95
C THR A 112 20.15 -21.12 11.32
N HIS A 113 20.88 -20.24 12.02
CA HIS A 113 22.27 -20.45 12.43
C HIS A 113 22.46 -20.22 13.93
N PHE A 114 23.43 -20.92 14.53
CA PHE A 114 23.92 -20.62 15.88
C PHE A 114 25.34 -21.16 16.06
N GLY A 115 26.28 -20.28 16.45
CA GLY A 115 27.69 -20.63 16.52
C GLY A 115 28.22 -21.09 15.16
N GLN A 116 28.81 -22.28 15.11
CA GLN A 116 29.32 -22.89 13.87
C GLN A 116 28.25 -23.62 13.03
N CYS A 117 27.04 -23.84 13.57
CA CYS A 117 26.01 -24.65 12.91
C CYS A 117 25.01 -23.80 12.13
N GLU A 118 24.64 -24.22 10.91
CA GLU A 118 23.64 -23.56 10.07
C GLU A 118 22.76 -24.60 9.37
N LEU A 119 21.42 -24.51 9.53
CA LEU A 119 20.45 -25.26 8.75
C LEU A 119 19.96 -24.40 7.57
N LYS A 120 20.23 -24.84 6.35
CA LYS A 120 19.89 -24.10 5.12
C LYS A 120 19.21 -24.99 4.07
N ILE A 121 18.46 -24.35 3.19
CA ILE A 121 17.86 -24.97 2.00
C ILE A 121 18.79 -24.65 0.82
N GLU A 122 19.51 -25.65 0.30
CA GLU A 122 20.41 -25.47 -0.85
C GLU A 122 19.66 -25.43 -2.18
N VAL A 123 18.51 -26.10 -2.28
CA VAL A 123 17.63 -26.05 -3.46
C VAL A 123 16.19 -25.82 -3.00
N GLN A 124 15.61 -24.69 -3.41
CA GLN A 124 14.24 -24.29 -3.04
C GLN A 124 13.18 -25.06 -3.84
N PRO A 125 11.97 -25.27 -3.29
CA PRO A 125 10.83 -25.80 -4.04
C PRO A 125 10.37 -24.82 -5.14
N LYS A 126 9.59 -25.32 -6.09
CA LYS A 126 8.79 -24.45 -6.98
C LYS A 126 7.80 -23.63 -6.16
N THR A 127 7.53 -22.41 -6.63
CA THR A 127 6.54 -21.48 -6.07
C THR A 127 5.10 -21.97 -6.14
N HIS A 128 4.84 -23.11 -6.79
CA HIS A 128 3.52 -23.75 -6.90
C HIS A 128 3.64 -25.28 -6.77
N HIS A 129 2.70 -25.88 -6.03
CA HIS A 129 2.51 -27.33 -5.96
C HIS A 129 1.03 -27.62 -5.73
N ARG A 130 0.40 -28.37 -6.65
CA ARG A 130 -1.01 -28.76 -6.53
C ARG A 130 -1.21 -29.72 -5.35
N ALA A 131 -1.58 -29.17 -4.20
CA ALA A 131 -2.05 -29.92 -3.06
C ALA A 131 -3.33 -30.72 -3.41
N HIS A 132 -3.59 -31.76 -2.62
CA HIS A 132 -4.68 -32.70 -2.85
C HIS A 132 -5.48 -32.93 -1.56
N TYR A 133 -6.76 -33.25 -1.68
CA TYR A 133 -7.53 -33.78 -0.55
C TYR A 133 -7.21 -35.27 -0.34
N GLU A 134 -7.43 -35.79 0.86
CA GLU A 134 -7.13 -37.19 1.21
C GLU A 134 -7.86 -38.20 0.30
N THR A 135 -9.01 -37.83 -0.26
CA THR A 135 -9.79 -38.62 -1.22
C THR A 135 -9.40 -38.47 -2.70
N GLU A 136 -8.43 -37.62 -3.06
CA GLU A 136 -7.97 -37.47 -4.46
C GLU A 136 -6.78 -38.38 -4.82
N GLY A 137 -6.15 -39.01 -3.84
CA GLY A 137 -4.88 -39.72 -4.03
C GLY A 137 -3.68 -38.78 -4.19
N SER A 138 -2.48 -39.36 -4.09
CA SER A 138 -1.24 -38.58 -4.07
C SER A 138 -0.94 -37.91 -5.42
N ARG A 139 -0.56 -36.63 -5.40
CA ARG A 139 -0.07 -35.87 -6.57
C ARG A 139 1.46 -35.89 -6.70
N GLY A 140 2.14 -36.75 -5.94
CA GLY A 140 3.60 -36.84 -5.87
C GLY A 140 4.24 -35.79 -4.94
N ALA A 141 5.57 -35.83 -4.83
CA ALA A 141 6.33 -34.93 -3.97
C ALA A 141 6.53 -33.54 -4.58
N VAL A 142 6.78 -32.55 -3.73
CA VAL A 142 7.16 -31.19 -4.13
C VAL A 142 8.45 -31.23 -4.96
N LYS A 143 8.48 -30.47 -6.05
CA LYS A 143 9.61 -30.38 -6.99
C LYS A 143 10.42 -29.10 -6.75
N ALA A 144 11.69 -29.11 -7.11
CA ALA A 144 12.55 -27.93 -7.08
C ALA A 144 12.38 -27.03 -8.32
N SER A 145 12.77 -25.75 -8.19
CA SER A 145 12.80 -24.78 -9.29
C SER A 145 13.66 -25.27 -10.47
N THR A 146 14.89 -25.70 -10.18
CA THR A 146 15.89 -26.25 -11.11
C THR A 146 15.56 -27.63 -11.69
N GLY A 147 14.35 -28.15 -11.47
CA GLY A 147 14.05 -29.57 -11.64
C GLY A 147 14.59 -30.42 -10.47
N GLY A 148 14.18 -31.69 -10.41
CA GLY A 148 14.44 -32.54 -9.26
C GLY A 148 13.57 -32.18 -8.05
N HIS A 149 14.14 -32.26 -6.85
CA HIS A 149 13.47 -32.08 -5.56
C HIS A 149 14.20 -31.05 -4.69
N PRO A 150 13.52 -30.42 -3.70
CA PRO A 150 14.18 -29.51 -2.77
C PRO A 150 15.32 -30.21 -2.02
N VAL A 151 16.36 -29.47 -1.64
CA VAL A 151 17.54 -30.02 -0.93
C VAL A 151 17.80 -29.21 0.32
N VAL A 152 17.93 -29.88 1.46
CA VAL A 152 18.14 -29.26 2.78
C VAL A 152 19.40 -29.83 3.41
N LYS A 153 20.25 -28.97 3.98
CA LYS A 153 21.56 -29.34 4.50
C LYS A 153 21.85 -28.66 5.84
N LEU A 154 22.47 -29.41 6.74
CA LEU A 154 23.10 -28.88 7.95
C LEU A 154 24.60 -28.68 7.71
N LEU A 155 25.10 -27.48 7.99
CA LEU A 155 26.53 -27.18 8.10
C LEU A 155 26.97 -27.15 9.57
N GLY A 156 28.27 -27.34 9.83
CA GLY A 156 28.88 -27.19 11.15
C GLY A 156 28.75 -28.37 12.12
N TYR A 157 28.06 -29.45 11.71
CA TYR A 157 27.93 -30.69 12.47
C TYR A 157 27.84 -31.88 11.51
N SER A 158 28.68 -32.90 11.71
CA SER A 158 28.71 -34.13 10.88
C SER A 158 29.18 -35.37 11.65
N GLU A 159 29.08 -35.38 12.98
CA GLU A 159 29.60 -36.47 13.82
C GLU A 159 28.72 -37.73 13.80
N LYS A 160 27.40 -37.55 13.76
CA LYS A 160 26.39 -38.62 13.88
C LYS A 160 25.14 -38.30 13.05
N PRO A 161 24.37 -39.32 12.64
CA PRO A 161 23.04 -39.12 12.08
C PRO A 161 22.11 -38.31 13.00
N ILE A 162 21.26 -37.47 12.41
CA ILE A 162 20.19 -36.74 13.11
C ILE A 162 18.91 -36.72 12.26
N ASN A 163 17.76 -36.52 12.90
CA ASN A 163 16.48 -36.38 12.19
C ASN A 163 16.22 -34.91 11.83
N LEU A 164 16.00 -34.67 10.54
CA LEU A 164 15.40 -33.47 9.98
C LEU A 164 13.87 -33.61 10.08
N GLN A 165 13.24 -32.77 10.89
CA GLN A 165 11.80 -32.67 11.00
C GLN A 165 11.27 -31.70 9.94
N MET A 166 10.28 -32.14 9.16
CA MET A 166 9.63 -31.36 8.11
C MET A 166 8.12 -31.26 8.35
N PHE A 167 7.59 -30.03 8.37
CA PHE A 167 6.14 -29.78 8.44
C PHE A 167 5.70 -28.64 7.52
N ILE A 168 4.39 -28.48 7.34
CA ILE A 168 3.80 -27.40 6.54
C ILE A 168 3.44 -26.23 7.44
N GLY A 169 4.08 -25.09 7.23
CA GLY A 169 3.90 -23.87 8.00
C GLY A 169 3.11 -22.78 7.27
N THR A 170 2.73 -21.74 8.02
CA THR A 170 2.24 -20.46 7.51
C THR A 170 3.23 -19.80 6.53
N ALA A 171 2.70 -19.04 5.57
CA ALA A 171 3.54 -18.27 4.64
C ALA A 171 4.09 -16.95 5.24
N ASP A 172 3.57 -16.52 6.38
CA ASP A 172 3.96 -15.32 7.14
C ASP A 172 5.30 -15.52 7.89
N ASP A 173 6.31 -14.71 7.55
CA ASP A 173 7.63 -14.72 8.20
C ASP A 173 7.61 -14.23 9.65
N ARG A 174 6.60 -13.45 10.07
CA ARG A 174 6.50 -12.90 11.43
C ARG A 174 5.97 -13.93 12.43
N TYR A 175 5.11 -14.85 11.98
CA TYR A 175 4.43 -15.85 12.80
C TYR A 175 4.43 -17.23 12.13
N LEU A 176 5.62 -17.79 11.94
CA LEU A 176 5.82 -19.12 11.37
C LEU A 176 5.35 -20.23 12.32
N ARG A 177 4.20 -20.84 12.02
CA ARG A 177 3.53 -21.88 12.82
C ARG A 177 2.90 -22.95 11.91
N PRO A 178 2.58 -24.17 12.42
CA PRO A 178 1.86 -25.17 11.64
C PRO A 178 0.58 -24.66 10.97
N HIS A 179 0.37 -25.01 9.71
CA HIS A 179 -0.78 -24.52 8.94
C HIS A 179 -2.08 -25.25 9.32
N ALA A 180 -3.18 -24.51 9.46
CA ALA A 180 -4.47 -25.10 9.86
C ALA A 180 -5.09 -25.99 8.77
N PHE A 181 -5.08 -25.52 7.52
CA PHE A 181 -5.73 -26.20 6.38
C PHE A 181 -4.83 -27.17 5.59
N TYR A 182 -3.52 -27.19 5.83
CA TYR A 182 -2.56 -27.94 5.03
C TYR A 182 -1.58 -28.69 5.93
N GLN A 183 -1.29 -29.94 5.60
CA GLN A 183 -0.35 -30.80 6.32
C GLN A 183 0.60 -31.49 5.34
N VAL A 184 1.72 -32.00 5.85
CA VAL A 184 2.64 -32.78 5.03
C VAL A 184 1.99 -34.12 4.66
N HIS A 185 2.18 -34.56 3.42
CA HIS A 185 1.75 -35.87 2.96
C HIS A 185 2.98 -36.73 2.69
N ARG A 186 3.08 -37.87 3.38
CA ARG A 186 4.09 -38.88 3.13
C ARG A 186 3.93 -39.50 1.74
N ILE A 187 4.94 -39.37 0.89
CA ILE A 187 4.99 -39.99 -0.43
C ILE A 187 5.74 -41.30 -0.35
N THR A 188 5.13 -42.38 -0.84
CA THR A 188 5.73 -43.73 -0.88
C THR A 188 5.58 -44.33 -2.27
N GLY A 189 6.68 -44.81 -2.86
CA GLY A 189 6.66 -45.46 -4.17
C GLY A 189 8.06 -45.85 -4.65
N LYS A 190 8.15 -46.61 -5.74
CA LYS A 190 9.43 -47.10 -6.31
C LYS A 190 10.40 -46.00 -6.76
N THR A 191 9.93 -44.76 -6.86
CA THR A 191 10.70 -43.57 -7.28
C THR A 191 11.06 -42.64 -6.11
N VAL A 192 10.82 -43.05 -4.86
CA VAL A 192 11.21 -42.33 -3.65
C VAL A 192 12.44 -43.03 -3.07
N ALA A 193 13.58 -42.34 -3.06
CA ALA A 193 14.85 -42.86 -2.54
C ALA A 193 15.08 -42.49 -1.07
N THR A 194 14.52 -41.36 -0.60
CA THR A 194 14.82 -40.85 0.74
C THR A 194 14.03 -41.57 1.82
N ALA A 195 14.75 -42.22 2.74
CA ALA A 195 14.17 -42.83 3.94
C ALA A 195 13.42 -41.78 4.77
N ASN A 196 12.21 -42.10 5.24
CA ASN A 196 11.35 -41.15 5.94
C ASN A 196 10.29 -41.86 6.79
N GLN A 197 9.89 -41.21 7.88
CA GLN A 197 8.83 -41.65 8.80
C GLN A 197 7.85 -40.50 9.06
N GLU A 198 6.54 -40.77 9.10
CA GLU A 198 5.54 -39.79 9.56
C GLU A 198 5.33 -39.94 11.07
N ILE A 199 5.33 -38.81 11.79
CA ILE A 199 4.97 -38.69 13.21
C ILE A 199 3.94 -37.57 13.38
N ILE A 200 3.28 -37.51 14.53
CA ILE A 200 2.32 -36.45 14.86
C ILE A 200 2.80 -35.72 16.12
N ILE A 201 3.02 -34.40 16.00
CA ILE A 201 3.39 -33.51 17.09
C ILE A 201 2.27 -32.46 17.22
N ALA A 202 1.60 -32.39 18.38
CA ALA A 202 0.51 -31.44 18.63
C ALA A 202 -0.54 -31.38 17.47
N SER A 203 -1.05 -32.55 17.08
CA SER A 203 -1.99 -32.75 15.94
C SER A 203 -1.50 -32.30 14.55
N THR A 204 -0.22 -31.92 14.42
CA THR A 204 0.46 -31.62 13.16
C THR A 204 1.21 -32.85 12.67
N LYS A 205 0.98 -33.28 11.42
CA LYS A 205 1.84 -34.28 10.76
C LYS A 205 3.23 -33.69 10.49
N VAL A 206 4.26 -34.44 10.83
CA VAL A 206 5.68 -34.12 10.62
C VAL A 206 6.35 -35.32 9.96
N LEU A 207 7.16 -35.10 8.92
CA LEU A 207 8.06 -36.12 8.40
C LEU A 207 9.42 -36.01 9.09
N GLU A 208 9.94 -37.11 9.61
CA GLU A 208 11.34 -37.22 10.02
C GLU A 208 12.15 -37.89 8.90
N ILE A 209 13.25 -37.24 8.52
CA ILE A 209 14.17 -37.64 7.45
C ILE A 209 15.59 -37.68 8.03
N PRO A 210 16.35 -38.78 7.91
CA PRO A 210 17.69 -38.87 8.48
C PRO A 210 18.70 -38.11 7.64
N LEU A 211 19.39 -37.14 8.26
CA LEU A 211 20.63 -36.56 7.72
C LEU A 211 21.80 -37.45 8.13
N LEU A 212 22.57 -37.93 7.16
CA LEU A 212 23.70 -38.84 7.36
C LEU A 212 25.03 -38.12 7.06
N PRO A 213 26.09 -38.31 7.87
CA PRO A 213 27.42 -37.76 7.59
C PRO A 213 27.96 -38.15 6.22
N GLU A 214 27.70 -39.39 5.80
CA GLU A 214 28.05 -39.96 4.49
C GLU A 214 27.51 -39.13 3.32
N ASN A 215 26.32 -38.55 3.47
CA ASN A 215 25.68 -37.69 2.48
C ASN A 215 25.94 -36.19 2.73
N ASN A 216 27.05 -35.86 3.42
CA ASN A 216 27.42 -34.49 3.79
C ASN A 216 26.28 -33.76 4.53
N MET A 217 25.54 -34.48 5.37
CA MET A 217 24.39 -33.99 6.16
C MET A 217 23.33 -33.25 5.32
N SER A 218 23.13 -33.72 4.08
CA SER A 218 22.16 -33.20 3.12
C SER A 218 21.10 -34.25 2.76
N ALA A 219 19.86 -33.83 2.53
CA ALA A 219 18.77 -34.68 2.07
C ALA A 219 17.96 -34.05 0.92
N SER A 220 17.58 -34.89 -0.04
CA SER A 220 16.67 -34.55 -1.14
C SER A 220 15.23 -34.85 -0.72
N ILE A 221 14.32 -33.88 -0.86
CA ILE A 221 12.96 -33.97 -0.32
C ILE A 221 12.02 -34.55 -1.40
N ASP A 222 12.28 -35.80 -1.80
CA ASP A 222 11.48 -36.58 -2.77
C ASP A 222 10.32 -37.37 -2.13
N CYS A 223 10.24 -37.36 -0.80
CA CYS A 223 9.29 -38.11 0.01
C CYS A 223 8.11 -37.30 0.56
N ALA A 224 7.99 -36.01 0.22
CA ALA A 224 7.01 -35.10 0.81
C ALA A 224 6.15 -34.37 -0.23
N GLY A 225 4.82 -34.49 -0.13
CA GLY A 225 3.84 -33.66 -0.84
C GLY A 225 2.98 -32.86 0.14
N ILE A 226 1.96 -32.16 -0.37
CA ILE A 226 1.08 -31.31 0.46
C ILE A 226 -0.36 -31.85 0.44
N LEU A 227 -0.87 -32.21 1.62
CA LEU A 227 -2.26 -32.60 1.87
C LEU A 227 -3.07 -31.35 2.26
N LYS A 228 -4.28 -31.23 1.72
CA LYS A 228 -5.28 -30.24 2.14
C LYS A 228 -6.38 -30.92 2.96
N LEU A 229 -6.62 -30.42 4.17
CA LEU A 229 -7.69 -30.88 5.05
C LEU A 229 -9.04 -30.26 4.62
N ARG A 230 -10.16 -30.92 4.94
CA ARG A 230 -11.51 -30.33 4.76
C ARG A 230 -11.87 -29.52 6.00
N ASN A 231 -12.72 -28.51 5.85
CA ASN A 231 -13.14 -27.63 6.94
C ASN A 231 -13.78 -28.42 8.10
N SER A 232 -14.67 -29.37 7.79
CA SER A 232 -15.25 -30.34 8.74
C SER A 232 -14.22 -31.00 9.64
N ASP A 233 -13.08 -31.39 9.05
CA ASP A 233 -12.05 -32.16 9.72
C ASP A 233 -11.15 -31.26 10.60
N ILE A 234 -11.26 -29.93 10.46
CA ILE A 234 -10.55 -28.91 11.24
C ILE A 234 -11.45 -28.40 12.37
N GLU A 235 -12.72 -28.13 12.06
CA GLU A 235 -13.77 -27.79 13.03
C GLU A 235 -13.83 -28.86 14.14
N LEU A 236 -13.92 -30.15 13.76
CA LEU A 236 -13.88 -31.29 14.69
C LEU A 236 -12.57 -31.45 15.48
N ARG A 237 -11.45 -30.85 15.02
CA ARG A 237 -10.13 -30.94 15.66
C ARG A 237 -9.75 -29.74 16.53
N LYS A 238 -10.48 -28.62 16.41
CA LYS A 238 -10.14 -27.37 17.10
C LYS A 238 -11.30 -26.64 17.78
N GLY A 239 -12.56 -26.92 17.43
CA GLY A 239 -13.71 -26.14 17.91
C GLY A 239 -13.71 -24.68 17.44
N GLU A 240 -12.96 -24.37 16.38
CA GLU A 240 -12.61 -23.03 15.92
C GLU A 240 -13.45 -22.71 14.67
N THR A 241 -14.61 -22.07 14.84
CA THR A 241 -15.65 -21.93 13.78
C THR A 241 -15.46 -20.74 12.84
N ASP A 242 -14.48 -19.86 13.09
CA ASP A 242 -14.23 -18.64 12.31
C ASP A 242 -12.76 -18.55 11.84
N ILE A 243 -12.25 -19.64 11.27
CA ILE A 243 -10.92 -19.65 10.66
C ILE A 243 -11.01 -18.96 9.29
N GLY A 244 -10.64 -17.67 9.29
CA GLY A 244 -10.79 -16.75 8.15
C GLY A 244 -10.27 -17.21 6.78
N ARG A 245 -10.83 -16.55 5.75
CA ARG A 245 -10.76 -16.86 4.31
C ARG A 245 -9.40 -17.37 3.80
N LYS A 246 -9.39 -18.64 3.36
CA LYS A 246 -8.74 -19.12 2.12
C LYS A 246 -7.25 -18.78 1.87
N ASN A 247 -6.36 -18.75 2.87
CA ASN A 247 -4.93 -18.69 2.57
C ASN A 247 -4.47 -20.02 1.91
N THR A 248 -4.00 -19.97 0.66
CA THR A 248 -3.51 -21.12 -0.12
C THR A 248 -1.98 -21.17 -0.22
N ARG A 249 -1.25 -20.21 0.36
CA ARG A 249 0.22 -20.18 0.37
C ARG A 249 0.75 -20.78 1.67
N VAL A 250 1.70 -21.70 1.56
CA VAL A 250 2.33 -22.39 2.71
C VAL A 250 3.85 -22.36 2.58
N ARG A 251 4.58 -22.76 3.62
CA ARG A 251 6.02 -23.02 3.54
C ARG A 251 6.35 -24.44 3.96
N LEU A 252 7.40 -24.99 3.36
CA LEU A 252 8.07 -26.19 3.88
C LEU A 252 8.99 -25.73 5.01
N VAL A 253 8.68 -26.11 6.25
CA VAL A 253 9.46 -25.75 7.43
C VAL A 253 10.29 -26.95 7.86
N PHE A 254 11.58 -26.71 8.05
CA PHE A 254 12.58 -27.72 8.35
C PHE A 254 13.26 -27.39 9.68
N ARG A 255 13.35 -28.36 10.59
CA ARG A 255 13.90 -28.21 11.94
C ARG A 255 14.85 -29.36 12.26
N VAL A 256 15.96 -29.08 12.94
CA VAL A 256 16.91 -30.10 13.45
C VAL A 256 17.16 -29.93 14.93
N HIS A 257 17.44 -31.04 15.61
CA HIS A 257 17.84 -31.09 17.02
C HIS A 257 19.21 -31.75 17.13
N ILE A 258 20.25 -30.93 17.28
CA ILE A 258 21.67 -31.33 17.24
C ILE A 258 22.15 -31.60 18.68
N PRO A 259 22.55 -32.83 19.04
CA PRO A 259 23.09 -33.13 20.37
C PRO A 259 24.31 -32.27 20.70
N GLN A 260 24.45 -31.88 21.97
CA GLN A 260 25.57 -31.07 22.47
C GLN A 260 26.34 -31.84 23.56
N PRO A 261 27.67 -31.64 23.71
CA PRO A 261 28.49 -32.38 24.70
C PRO A 261 28.03 -32.23 26.16
N ASN A 262 27.25 -31.19 26.48
CA ASN A 262 26.68 -30.92 27.80
C ASN A 262 25.31 -31.60 28.06
N GLY A 263 24.91 -32.57 27.23
CA GLY A 263 23.65 -33.30 27.38
C GLY A 263 22.40 -32.52 26.98
N LYS A 264 22.56 -31.35 26.35
CA LYS A 264 21.48 -30.53 25.78
C LYS A 264 21.37 -30.75 24.26
N VAL A 265 20.37 -30.15 23.63
CA VAL A 265 20.19 -30.13 22.17
C VAL A 265 20.11 -28.69 21.65
N LEU A 266 20.91 -28.37 20.63
CA LEU A 266 20.80 -27.14 19.85
C LEU A 266 19.68 -27.34 18.81
N SER A 267 18.72 -26.41 18.73
CA SER A 267 17.60 -26.52 17.79
C SER A 267 17.62 -25.38 16.77
N LEU A 268 17.77 -25.73 15.49
CA LEU A 268 17.78 -24.79 14.37
C LEU A 268 16.55 -25.02 13.48
N GLN A 269 16.10 -23.95 12.81
CA GLN A 269 14.97 -24.00 11.89
C GLN A 269 15.20 -23.13 10.66
N THR A 270 14.74 -23.60 9.50
CA THR A 270 14.71 -22.85 8.24
C THR A 270 13.38 -23.10 7.53
N ALA A 271 12.99 -22.22 6.61
CA ALA A 271 11.72 -22.31 5.89
C ALA A 271 11.92 -21.98 4.41
N SER A 272 11.16 -22.65 3.54
CA SER A 272 11.20 -22.39 2.11
C SER A 272 10.63 -21.02 1.75
N ILE A 273 10.84 -20.62 0.49
CA ILE A 273 9.96 -19.64 -0.15
C ILE A 273 8.49 -20.12 -0.12
N PRO A 274 7.49 -19.22 -0.16
CA PRO A 274 6.08 -19.61 -0.18
C PRO A 274 5.72 -20.47 -1.41
N VAL A 275 5.01 -21.57 -1.16
CA VAL A 275 4.48 -22.51 -2.16
C VAL A 275 2.98 -22.32 -2.27
N GLU A 276 2.51 -21.93 -3.45
CA GLU A 276 1.09 -21.78 -3.80
C GLU A 276 0.42 -23.15 -4.00
N CYS A 277 -0.60 -23.44 -3.19
CA CYS A 277 -1.30 -24.72 -3.15
C CYS A 277 -2.69 -24.68 -3.82
N SER A 278 -2.92 -23.74 -4.73
CA SER A 278 -4.14 -23.63 -5.53
C SER A 278 -4.32 -24.80 -6.51
N GLN A 279 -5.57 -25.02 -6.94
CA GLN A 279 -5.97 -26.16 -7.78
C GLN A 279 -5.80 -25.89 -9.29
N ARG A 280 -5.57 -24.62 -9.70
CA ARG A 280 -5.25 -24.26 -11.07
C ARG A 280 -3.78 -24.59 -11.33
N SER A 281 -3.51 -25.52 -12.24
CA SER A 281 -2.16 -25.99 -12.55
C SER A 281 -1.35 -24.90 -13.26
N ALA A 282 -0.21 -24.50 -12.71
CA ALA A 282 0.73 -23.55 -13.32
C ALA A 282 1.47 -24.09 -14.58
N GLN A 283 0.87 -25.05 -15.29
CA GLN A 283 1.37 -25.61 -16.56
C GLN A 283 0.80 -24.90 -17.79
N GLU A 284 -0.21 -24.03 -17.61
CA GLU A 284 -0.86 -23.24 -18.66
C GLU A 284 -0.33 -21.79 -18.75
N LEU A 285 0.67 -21.44 -17.93
CA LEU A 285 1.25 -20.09 -17.88
C LEU A 285 2.65 -20.08 -18.53
N PRO A 286 2.96 -19.06 -19.36
CA PRO A 286 4.31 -18.81 -19.87
C PRO A 286 5.31 -18.66 -18.71
N HIS A 287 6.41 -19.40 -18.77
CA HIS A 287 7.44 -19.43 -17.74
C HIS A 287 8.76 -18.92 -18.30
N ILE A 288 9.12 -17.69 -17.92
CA ILE A 288 10.37 -17.06 -18.34
C ILE A 288 11.53 -17.63 -17.51
N GLU A 289 12.54 -18.19 -18.19
CA GLU A 289 13.76 -18.73 -17.59
C GLU A 289 14.90 -17.69 -17.64
N LYS A 290 14.94 -16.84 -18.67
CA LYS A 290 15.90 -15.74 -18.84
C LYS A 290 15.37 -14.69 -19.82
N TYR A 291 15.80 -13.44 -19.66
CA TYR A 291 15.61 -12.36 -20.64
C TYR A 291 16.92 -11.57 -20.87
N SER A 292 17.03 -10.83 -21.99
CA SER A 292 18.22 -10.02 -22.32
C SER A 292 18.29 -8.71 -21.53
N ILE A 293 17.16 -8.08 -21.25
CA ILE A 293 17.03 -6.78 -20.57
C ILE A 293 15.84 -6.80 -19.60
N ASN A 294 15.93 -6.05 -18.50
CA ASN A 294 14.87 -5.91 -17.49
C ASN A 294 14.17 -4.54 -17.51
N SER A 295 14.71 -3.57 -18.23
CA SER A 295 14.10 -2.25 -18.49
C SER A 295 14.59 -1.70 -19.82
N CYS A 296 13.83 -0.78 -20.42
CA CYS A 296 14.18 -0.08 -21.65
C CYS A 296 13.57 1.34 -21.65
N SER A 297 13.91 2.15 -22.65
CA SER A 297 13.30 3.47 -22.83
C SER A 297 11.87 3.33 -23.36
N VAL A 298 10.96 4.20 -22.90
CA VAL A 298 9.59 4.34 -23.43
C VAL A 298 9.55 4.67 -24.93
N ASN A 299 10.65 5.17 -25.49
CA ASN A 299 10.82 5.42 -26.93
C ASN A 299 11.17 4.15 -27.74
N GLY A 300 11.29 2.99 -27.09
CA GLY A 300 11.55 1.70 -27.71
C GLY A 300 13.00 1.51 -28.19
N GLY A 301 13.15 0.91 -29.39
CA GLY A 301 14.44 0.73 -30.08
C GLY A 301 15.39 -0.34 -29.50
N HIS A 302 14.96 -1.11 -28.50
CA HIS A 302 15.77 -2.14 -27.85
C HIS A 302 15.10 -3.52 -27.97
N GLU A 303 15.87 -4.56 -28.29
CA GLU A 303 15.36 -5.93 -28.46
C GLU A 303 15.38 -6.72 -27.15
N MET A 304 14.20 -7.14 -26.68
CA MET A 304 14.05 -8.01 -25.53
C MET A 304 13.92 -9.47 -25.98
N ILE A 305 15.03 -10.21 -25.95
CA ILE A 305 15.03 -11.65 -26.16
C ILE A 305 14.57 -12.30 -24.86
N VAL A 306 13.52 -13.11 -24.91
CA VAL A 306 12.97 -13.84 -23.76
C VAL A 306 13.00 -15.33 -24.06
N THR A 307 13.58 -16.12 -23.16
CA THR A 307 13.70 -17.58 -23.27
C THR A 307 13.08 -18.25 -22.05
N GLY A 308 12.51 -19.44 -22.29
CA GLY A 308 11.73 -20.17 -21.30
C GLY A 308 10.73 -21.13 -21.94
N SER A 309 9.75 -21.55 -21.16
CA SER A 309 8.79 -22.61 -21.50
C SER A 309 7.33 -22.11 -21.52
N ASN A 310 6.44 -22.86 -22.17
CA ASN A 310 4.99 -22.58 -22.30
C ASN A 310 4.61 -21.26 -23.01
N PHE A 311 5.45 -20.72 -23.90
CA PHE A 311 5.02 -19.63 -24.79
C PHE A 311 4.15 -20.18 -25.92
N LEU A 312 2.90 -19.71 -25.99
CA LEU A 312 1.99 -19.88 -27.12
C LEU A 312 2.10 -18.67 -28.09
N PRO A 313 1.70 -18.78 -29.38
CA PRO A 313 1.82 -17.68 -30.36
C PRO A 313 1.17 -16.35 -29.92
N GLU A 314 0.12 -16.41 -29.10
CA GLU A 314 -0.61 -15.29 -28.53
C GLU A 314 -0.01 -14.71 -27.23
N SER A 315 1.14 -15.22 -26.77
CA SER A 315 1.81 -14.76 -25.55
C SER A 315 2.32 -13.33 -25.68
N LYS A 316 1.86 -12.44 -24.80
CA LYS A 316 2.27 -11.04 -24.76
C LYS A 316 3.12 -10.76 -23.53
N ILE A 317 4.22 -10.05 -23.73
CA ILE A 317 4.98 -9.40 -22.64
C ILE A 317 4.30 -8.04 -22.40
N ILE A 318 3.95 -7.75 -21.16
CA ILE A 318 3.17 -6.56 -20.78
C ILE A 318 3.80 -5.91 -19.54
N PHE A 319 3.82 -4.58 -19.51
CA PHE A 319 4.33 -3.73 -18.44
C PHE A 319 3.13 -2.93 -17.86
N LEU A 320 3.04 -2.72 -16.54
CA LEU A 320 1.75 -2.56 -15.82
C LEU A 320 1.80 -1.60 -14.60
N GLU A 321 0.72 -0.87 -14.28
CA GLU A 321 0.65 0.22 -13.26
C GLU A 321 -0.71 0.41 -12.54
N LYS A 322 -0.72 0.96 -11.29
CA LYS A 322 -1.89 1.26 -10.36
C LYS A 322 -1.59 2.49 -9.46
N GLY A 323 -2.50 3.05 -8.63
CA GLY A 323 -2.14 4.30 -7.89
C GLY A 323 -2.92 4.84 -6.67
N GLN A 324 -2.25 5.75 -5.93
CA GLN A 324 -2.66 6.63 -4.80
C GLN A 324 -2.31 8.09 -5.14
N VAL A 325 -3.14 9.10 -4.85
CA VAL A 325 -2.91 10.48 -5.34
C VAL A 325 -2.30 11.42 -4.27
N PRO A 326 -1.05 11.91 -4.43
CA PRO A 326 -0.40 12.79 -3.46
C PRO A 326 -0.85 14.26 -3.55
N GLY A 327 -0.48 15.04 -2.53
CA GLY A 327 -0.68 16.49 -2.47
C GLY A 327 0.39 17.31 -3.21
N ASP A 328 0.35 18.63 -3.02
CA ASP A 328 1.45 19.52 -3.43
C ASP A 328 2.74 19.14 -2.69
N LEU A 329 3.89 19.25 -3.38
CA LEU A 329 5.19 18.70 -2.95
C LEU A 329 5.21 17.18 -2.66
N GLY A 330 4.09 16.47 -2.86
CA GLY A 330 3.82 15.15 -2.30
C GLY A 330 4.38 13.94 -3.07
N ASN A 331 5.16 14.17 -4.13
CA ASN A 331 5.95 13.12 -4.75
C ASN A 331 7.30 13.63 -5.24
N GLN A 332 8.25 12.71 -5.37
CA GLN A 332 9.54 12.99 -6.00
C GLN A 332 9.40 13.60 -7.40
N LEU A 333 10.41 14.36 -7.81
CA LEU A 333 10.64 14.80 -9.19
C LEU A 333 12.10 14.56 -9.55
N GLU A 334 12.37 14.14 -10.77
CA GLU A 334 13.71 13.95 -11.32
C GLU A 334 13.96 14.92 -12.49
N ALA A 335 15.20 15.38 -12.67
CA ALA A 335 15.54 16.32 -13.72
C ALA A 335 16.85 15.97 -14.44
N LYS A 336 16.95 16.39 -15.71
CA LYS A 336 18.15 16.26 -16.53
C LYS A 336 18.48 17.60 -17.19
N LEU A 337 19.78 17.95 -17.21
CA LEU A 337 20.24 19.28 -17.63
C LEU A 337 21.09 19.21 -18.90
N ASP A 338 20.94 20.22 -19.76
CA ASP A 338 21.83 20.62 -20.85
C ASP A 338 21.70 22.14 -21.11
N LYS A 339 21.79 22.92 -20.02
CA LYS A 339 21.46 24.34 -19.95
C LYS A 339 22.49 25.22 -20.68
N PRO A 340 22.07 26.20 -21.50
CA PRO A 340 23.01 27.12 -22.17
C PRO A 340 23.73 28.04 -21.17
N LYS A 341 23.05 28.43 -20.09
CA LYS A 341 23.52 29.35 -19.04
C LYS A 341 23.09 28.86 -17.65
N VAL A 342 23.74 29.38 -16.62
CA VAL A 342 23.43 29.12 -15.21
C VAL A 342 23.53 30.42 -14.41
N VAL A 343 22.80 30.50 -13.30
CA VAL A 343 22.76 31.70 -12.43
C VAL A 343 24.01 31.88 -11.57
N HIS A 344 24.74 30.81 -11.27
CA HIS A 344 25.98 30.83 -10.50
C HIS A 344 26.98 29.77 -10.99
N TYR A 345 28.28 29.96 -10.76
CA TYR A 345 29.32 29.07 -11.28
C TYR A 345 29.32 27.67 -10.63
N LEU A 346 28.69 27.52 -9.46
CA LEU A 346 28.50 26.24 -8.78
C LEU A 346 27.36 25.39 -9.38
N CYS A 347 26.53 25.96 -10.25
CA CYS A 347 25.40 25.24 -10.82
C CYS A 347 25.84 24.38 -12.01
N SER A 348 25.49 23.09 -12.00
CA SER A 348 25.69 22.19 -13.14
C SER A 348 24.95 22.70 -14.38
N LYS A 349 25.68 22.89 -15.50
CA LYS A 349 25.04 23.12 -16.81
C LYS A 349 24.42 21.85 -17.39
N LYS A 350 25.11 20.71 -17.25
CA LYS A 350 24.74 19.44 -17.89
C LYS A 350 24.76 18.29 -16.88
N THR A 351 23.92 17.28 -17.07
CA THR A 351 23.97 16.00 -16.35
C THR A 351 23.87 14.82 -17.32
N ASP A 352 24.62 13.75 -17.07
CA ASP A 352 24.63 12.57 -17.94
C ASP A 352 23.35 11.72 -17.79
N SER A 353 22.87 11.60 -16.55
CA SER A 353 21.60 10.98 -16.17
C SER A 353 20.58 12.02 -15.70
N TYR A 354 19.38 11.55 -15.34
CA TYR A 354 18.52 12.26 -14.41
C TYR A 354 19.11 12.21 -12.99
N PHE A 355 18.66 13.12 -12.13
CA PHE A 355 18.90 13.14 -10.69
C PHE A 355 17.65 13.63 -9.96
N THR A 356 17.48 13.26 -8.69
CA THR A 356 16.36 13.72 -7.86
C THR A 356 16.43 15.23 -7.62
N LEU A 357 15.52 15.96 -8.24
CA LEU A 357 15.32 17.39 -8.10
C LEU A 357 14.48 17.72 -6.86
N TRP A 358 13.53 16.85 -6.50
CA TRP A 358 12.74 16.96 -5.28
C TRP A 358 12.46 15.57 -4.69
N LEU A 359 12.56 15.34 -3.38
CA LEU A 359 13.24 16.16 -2.37
C LEU A 359 14.72 15.76 -2.32
N ASN A 360 15.60 16.76 -2.34
CA ASN A 360 17.02 16.57 -2.06
C ASN A 360 17.48 17.74 -1.19
N LEU A 361 17.82 17.47 0.06
CA LEU A 361 18.16 18.49 1.05
C LEU A 361 19.48 19.23 0.75
N GLU A 362 20.41 18.62 0.02
CA GLU A 362 21.67 19.26 -0.39
C GLU A 362 21.43 20.39 -1.40
N LEU A 363 20.42 20.23 -2.28
CA LEU A 363 20.04 21.25 -3.26
C LEU A 363 19.36 22.48 -2.63
N LEU A 364 18.92 22.39 -1.37
CA LEU A 364 18.25 23.46 -0.63
C LEU A 364 19.20 24.27 0.27
N LEU A 365 20.50 23.94 0.27
CA LEU A 365 21.51 24.70 1.01
C LEU A 365 21.69 26.12 0.43
N PRO A 366 22.09 27.12 1.26
CA PRO A 366 22.41 28.46 0.78
C PRO A 366 23.39 28.45 -0.40
N VAL A 367 23.20 29.38 -1.35
CA VAL A 367 23.90 29.45 -2.67
C VAL A 367 23.57 28.29 -3.63
N ILE A 368 23.39 27.06 -3.15
CA ILE A 368 22.96 25.93 -4.01
C ILE A 368 21.49 26.06 -4.40
N ILE A 369 20.65 26.60 -3.50
CA ILE A 369 19.23 26.82 -3.74
C ILE A 369 18.93 27.72 -4.97
N ASP A 370 19.81 28.66 -5.33
CA ASP A 370 19.66 29.43 -6.56
C ASP A 370 19.77 28.55 -7.82
N CYS A 371 20.63 27.53 -7.79
CA CYS A 371 20.73 26.51 -8.84
C CYS A 371 19.49 25.61 -8.88
N TRP A 372 18.92 25.27 -7.72
CA TRP A 372 17.68 24.50 -7.63
C TRP A 372 16.50 25.29 -8.22
N ILE A 373 16.33 26.55 -7.80
CA ILE A 373 15.28 27.47 -8.30
C ILE A 373 15.34 27.57 -9.84
N ASP A 374 16.52 27.79 -10.42
CA ASP A 374 16.68 27.92 -11.88
C ASP A 374 16.45 26.61 -12.67
N ASN A 375 16.31 25.47 -12.00
CA ASN A 375 15.98 24.18 -12.61
C ASN A 375 14.50 23.80 -12.38
N VAL A 376 13.97 24.00 -11.18
CA VAL A 376 12.61 23.58 -10.81
C VAL A 376 11.53 24.58 -11.23
N ARG A 377 11.88 25.86 -11.43
CA ARG A 377 10.93 26.91 -11.84
C ARG A 377 10.26 26.59 -13.18
N LEU A 378 9.00 26.97 -13.31
CA LEU A 378 8.31 26.97 -14.60
C LEU A 378 8.46 28.32 -15.31
N VAL A 379 8.47 28.31 -16.64
CA VAL A 379 8.39 29.51 -17.50
C VAL A 379 6.97 29.61 -18.02
N TYR A 380 6.22 30.62 -17.57
CA TYR A 380 4.87 30.87 -18.07
C TYR A 380 4.90 31.68 -19.37
N ASN A 381 4.29 31.15 -20.43
CA ASN A 381 4.25 31.78 -21.74
C ASN A 381 2.91 32.49 -21.94
N ARG A 382 2.93 33.84 -21.85
CA ARG A 382 1.75 34.71 -22.00
C ARG A 382 0.98 34.51 -23.31
N THR A 383 1.65 34.07 -24.38
CA THR A 383 1.04 33.86 -25.71
C THR A 383 0.32 32.52 -25.81
N SER A 384 0.89 31.45 -25.25
CA SER A 384 0.28 30.11 -25.28
C SER A 384 -0.59 29.78 -24.06
N ARG A 385 -0.61 30.63 -23.02
CA ARG A 385 -1.35 30.42 -21.76
C ARG A 385 -1.00 29.07 -21.10
N ALA A 386 0.30 28.74 -21.11
CA ALA A 386 0.84 27.45 -20.69
C ALA A 386 2.27 27.60 -20.14
N THR A 387 2.72 26.61 -19.37
CA THR A 387 4.07 26.55 -18.78
C THR A 387 5.01 25.65 -19.56
N GLN A 388 6.28 26.08 -19.59
CA GLN A 388 7.41 25.35 -20.17
C GLN A 388 8.50 25.19 -19.11
N PHE A 389 9.38 24.20 -19.28
CA PHE A 389 10.58 24.09 -18.45
C PHE A 389 11.64 25.10 -18.91
N PRO A 390 12.63 25.45 -18.07
CA PRO A 390 13.73 26.34 -18.47
C PRO A 390 14.58 25.76 -19.63
N ASP A 391 15.21 26.62 -20.42
CA ASP A 391 16.05 26.21 -21.56
C ASP A 391 17.09 25.14 -21.15
N GLY A 392 17.03 23.97 -21.77
CA GLY A 392 17.93 22.85 -21.46
C GLY A 392 17.69 22.21 -20.10
N VAL A 393 16.44 22.20 -19.60
CA VAL A 393 16.01 21.41 -18.45
C VAL A 393 14.84 20.53 -18.86
N ASP A 394 14.96 19.24 -18.63
CA ASP A 394 13.81 18.33 -18.60
C ASP A 394 13.51 17.89 -17.16
N VAL A 395 12.23 17.65 -16.86
CA VAL A 395 11.76 17.19 -15.54
C VAL A 395 10.72 16.09 -15.73
N HIS A 396 10.97 14.92 -15.17
CA HIS A 396 10.03 13.79 -15.16
C HIS A 396 9.58 13.43 -13.74
N VAL A 397 8.45 12.72 -13.69
CA VAL A 397 7.88 12.18 -12.46
C VAL A 397 8.31 10.70 -12.34
N PRO A 398 9.09 10.31 -11.31
CA PRO A 398 9.47 8.91 -11.09
C PRO A 398 8.41 8.14 -10.31
N GLY A 399 8.34 6.82 -10.54
CA GLY A 399 7.49 5.93 -9.76
C GLY A 399 5.98 6.18 -9.92
N PHE A 400 5.53 6.61 -11.11
CA PHE A 400 4.14 6.30 -11.49
C PHE A 400 3.98 4.77 -11.39
N GLY A 401 2.85 4.29 -10.85
CA GLY A 401 2.64 2.86 -10.68
C GLY A 401 3.35 2.24 -9.48
N GLU A 402 4.15 3.00 -8.73
CA GLU A 402 4.93 2.52 -7.59
C GLU A 402 4.69 3.38 -6.36
N THR A 403 4.91 2.84 -5.15
CA THR A 403 4.67 3.62 -3.93
C THR A 403 5.88 4.46 -3.49
N PHE A 404 7.10 4.11 -3.92
CA PHE A 404 8.34 4.65 -3.33
C PHE A 404 8.45 6.19 -3.42
N SER A 405 7.99 6.79 -4.52
CA SER A 405 8.15 8.22 -4.82
C SER A 405 7.21 9.12 -4.02
N LEU A 406 6.16 8.56 -3.40
CA LEU A 406 5.25 9.26 -2.48
C LEU A 406 5.36 8.76 -1.03
N GLU A 407 5.94 7.58 -0.78
CA GLU A 407 6.26 7.14 0.58
C GLU A 407 7.37 7.99 1.20
N PHE A 408 8.46 8.19 0.47
CA PHE A 408 9.59 9.03 0.86
C PHE A 408 9.89 10.03 -0.25
N LEU A 409 9.72 11.32 0.06
CA LEU A 409 10.10 12.41 -0.85
C LEU A 409 11.62 12.48 -1.04
N ASP A 410 12.40 12.10 -0.03
CA ASP A 410 13.86 12.04 -0.08
C ASP A 410 14.32 10.58 -0.29
N PRO A 411 15.04 10.23 -1.37
CA PRO A 411 15.51 8.87 -1.65
C PRO A 411 16.41 8.26 -0.57
N SER A 412 17.04 9.06 0.30
CA SER A 412 17.78 8.58 1.48
C SER A 412 16.89 7.90 2.52
N LYS A 413 15.56 8.07 2.40
CA LYS A 413 14.53 7.64 3.36
C LYS A 413 14.67 8.30 4.73
N SER A 414 15.25 9.51 4.75
CA SER A 414 15.20 10.41 5.90
C SER A 414 13.76 10.60 6.38
N SER A 415 13.54 10.60 7.69
CA SER A 415 12.22 10.83 8.30
C SER A 415 11.64 12.20 7.95
N VAL A 416 12.48 13.18 7.62
CA VAL A 416 12.08 14.51 7.11
C VAL A 416 11.32 14.41 5.78
N GLY A 417 11.62 13.38 4.97
CA GLY A 417 10.93 13.10 3.71
C GLY A 417 9.81 12.07 3.81
N SER A 418 9.50 11.53 5.01
CA SER A 418 8.46 10.50 5.17
C SER A 418 7.07 11.11 5.02
N TYR A 419 6.31 10.64 4.02
CA TYR A 419 5.00 11.18 3.66
C TYR A 419 3.92 10.08 3.67
N PHE A 420 3.69 9.33 2.59
CA PHE A 420 2.73 8.21 2.62
C PHE A 420 3.26 6.93 3.30
N HIS A 421 4.54 6.86 3.69
CA HIS A 421 5.19 5.62 4.17
C HIS A 421 4.39 4.87 5.25
N THR A 422 3.95 5.56 6.30
CA THR A 422 3.17 4.95 7.40
C THR A 422 1.84 4.36 6.93
N MET A 423 1.20 4.98 5.93
CA MET A 423 -0.05 4.49 5.35
C MET A 423 0.19 3.27 4.46
N VAL A 424 1.24 3.27 3.63
CA VAL A 424 1.58 2.12 2.78
C VAL A 424 2.05 0.93 3.61
N GLU A 425 2.88 1.13 4.65
CA GLU A 425 3.22 0.05 5.61
C GLU A 425 1.97 -0.49 6.33
N SER A 426 1.01 0.39 6.67
CA SER A 426 -0.25 -0.04 7.27
C SER A 426 -1.06 -0.91 6.30
N LEU A 427 -1.23 -0.48 5.06
CA LEU A 427 -1.91 -1.27 4.01
C LEU A 427 -1.21 -2.62 3.78
N VAL A 428 0.12 -2.63 3.66
CA VAL A 428 0.90 -3.87 3.50
C VAL A 428 0.76 -4.79 4.73
N SER A 429 0.67 -4.24 5.94
CA SER A 429 0.37 -5.02 7.14
C SER A 429 -1.05 -5.62 7.17
N TRP A 430 -1.95 -5.14 6.31
CA TRP A 430 -3.31 -5.66 6.15
C TRP A 430 -3.45 -6.64 4.97
N GLY A 431 -2.36 -6.88 4.22
CA GLY A 431 -2.31 -7.85 3.13
C GLY A 431 -2.09 -7.26 1.72
N TYR A 432 -2.05 -5.94 1.59
CA TYR A 432 -1.73 -5.28 0.31
C TYR A 432 -0.26 -5.50 -0.09
N THR A 433 0.04 -5.35 -1.38
CA THR A 433 1.36 -5.51 -1.98
C THR A 433 1.71 -4.28 -2.85
N ARG A 434 2.85 -3.66 -2.54
CA ARG A 434 3.43 -2.55 -3.33
C ARG A 434 3.75 -3.04 -4.74
N GLY A 435 3.54 -2.20 -5.76
CA GLY A 435 3.65 -2.62 -7.15
C GLY A 435 2.48 -3.50 -7.62
N GLU A 436 1.47 -3.75 -6.77
CA GLU A 436 0.31 -4.60 -7.06
C GLU A 436 -1.03 -3.94 -6.69
N ASP A 437 -1.69 -4.33 -5.59
CA ASP A 437 -3.02 -3.81 -5.21
C ASP A 437 -2.95 -2.49 -4.41
N VAL A 438 -1.75 -2.09 -3.96
CA VAL A 438 -1.41 -0.71 -3.61
C VAL A 438 -0.21 -0.24 -4.44
N ARG A 439 -0.35 0.93 -5.07
CA ARG A 439 0.64 1.55 -5.97
C ARG A 439 0.46 3.09 -5.91
N GLY A 440 1.29 3.88 -6.59
CA GLY A 440 1.23 5.36 -6.55
C GLY A 440 0.78 6.04 -7.86
N ALA A 441 0.14 7.20 -7.74
CA ALA A 441 -0.24 8.08 -8.84
C ALA A 441 0.39 9.49 -8.70
N PRO A 442 1.72 9.60 -8.62
CA PRO A 442 2.44 10.87 -8.60
C PRO A 442 2.28 11.68 -9.90
N TYR A 443 2.48 13.00 -9.83
CA TYR A 443 2.34 13.91 -10.97
C TYR A 443 3.28 15.13 -10.84
N ASP A 444 3.33 15.98 -11.88
CA ASP A 444 4.00 17.28 -11.78
C ASP A 444 3.11 18.27 -11.02
N TRP A 445 3.24 18.25 -9.69
CA TRP A 445 2.49 19.09 -8.75
C TRP A 445 2.77 20.59 -8.88
N ARG A 446 3.79 21.01 -9.66
CA ARG A 446 4.02 22.44 -9.98
C ARG A 446 2.96 22.99 -10.92
N ARG A 447 2.27 22.13 -11.67
CA ARG A 447 1.24 22.46 -12.65
C ARG A 447 -0.17 22.33 -12.07
N ALA A 448 -1.15 22.85 -12.80
CA ALA A 448 -2.57 22.61 -12.56
C ALA A 448 -3.11 21.54 -13.55
N PRO A 449 -4.32 20.99 -13.33
CA PRO A 449 -4.83 19.86 -14.12
C PRO A 449 -4.94 20.08 -15.64
N ASN A 450 -5.06 21.31 -16.12
CA ASN A 450 -5.07 21.65 -17.54
C ASN A 450 -3.77 21.24 -18.27
N GLU A 451 -2.64 21.20 -17.57
CA GLU A 451 -1.33 20.87 -18.15
C GLU A 451 -0.86 19.44 -17.83
N ASN A 452 -1.69 18.65 -17.15
CA ASN A 452 -1.41 17.26 -16.76
C ASN A 452 -2.29 16.24 -17.50
N GLY A 453 -2.68 16.55 -18.75
CA GLY A 453 -3.52 15.68 -19.60
C GLY A 453 -3.04 14.21 -19.69
N PRO A 454 -1.76 13.91 -19.99
CA PRO A 454 -1.24 12.55 -20.06
C PRO A 454 -1.38 11.77 -18.74
N TYR A 455 -1.20 12.44 -17.59
CA TYR A 455 -1.39 11.83 -16.27
C TYR A 455 -2.83 11.33 -16.08
N PHE A 456 -3.85 12.08 -16.53
CA PHE A 456 -5.25 11.66 -16.41
C PHE A 456 -5.63 10.51 -17.33
N LEU A 457 -4.97 10.36 -18.49
CA LEU A 457 -5.13 9.19 -19.36
C LEU A 457 -4.54 7.95 -18.69
N ALA A 458 -3.29 8.07 -18.25
CA ALA A 458 -2.58 7.00 -17.55
C ALA A 458 -3.32 6.58 -16.27
N LEU A 459 -3.75 7.53 -15.42
CA LEU A 459 -4.58 7.32 -14.22
C LEU A 459 -5.87 6.54 -14.54
N ARG A 460 -6.51 6.78 -15.69
CA ARG A 460 -7.71 6.03 -16.10
C ARG A 460 -7.38 4.59 -16.47
N GLU A 461 -6.41 4.38 -17.36
CA GLU A 461 -5.98 3.06 -17.84
C GLU A 461 -5.50 2.18 -16.68
N MET A 462 -4.72 2.79 -15.78
CA MET A 462 -4.26 2.30 -14.49
C MET A 462 -5.42 1.86 -13.56
N ILE A 463 -6.50 2.63 -13.47
CA ILE A 463 -7.72 2.26 -12.72
C ILE A 463 -8.44 1.06 -13.37
N GLU A 464 -8.50 1.02 -14.70
CA GLU A 464 -9.10 -0.10 -15.43
C GLU A 464 -8.26 -1.39 -15.30
N GLU A 465 -6.93 -1.30 -15.22
CA GLU A 465 -6.03 -2.41 -14.88
C GLU A 465 -6.27 -2.93 -13.44
N MET A 466 -6.56 -2.03 -12.48
CA MET A 466 -6.92 -2.45 -11.11
C MET A 466 -8.13 -3.38 -11.15
N HIS A 467 -9.20 -2.92 -11.79
CA HIS A 467 -10.46 -3.63 -11.85
C HIS A 467 -10.34 -4.96 -12.60
N GLN A 468 -9.57 -5.02 -13.69
CA GLN A 468 -9.42 -6.26 -14.46
C GLN A 468 -8.63 -7.33 -13.70
N LEU A 469 -7.47 -6.98 -13.11
CA LEU A 469 -6.62 -7.98 -12.45
C LEU A 469 -7.12 -8.40 -11.05
N TYR A 470 -7.77 -7.51 -10.30
CA TYR A 470 -8.24 -7.80 -8.94
C TYR A 470 -9.76 -8.01 -8.84
N GLY A 471 -10.49 -7.91 -9.96
CA GLY A 471 -11.89 -8.33 -10.07
C GLY A 471 -12.90 -7.42 -9.37
N GLY A 472 -12.58 -6.15 -9.12
CA GLY A 472 -13.49 -5.22 -8.47
C GLY A 472 -13.04 -3.75 -8.50
N PRO A 473 -13.95 -2.80 -8.21
CA PRO A 473 -13.69 -1.37 -8.31
C PRO A 473 -12.75 -0.81 -7.24
N VAL A 474 -12.07 0.29 -7.58
CA VAL A 474 -10.94 0.91 -6.86
C VAL A 474 -11.41 1.87 -5.76
N VAL A 475 -10.72 1.88 -4.62
CA VAL A 475 -10.82 3.00 -3.67
C VAL A 475 -9.71 4.01 -3.97
N LEU A 476 -10.09 5.21 -4.38
CA LEU A 476 -9.15 6.32 -4.53
C LEU A 476 -8.89 6.93 -3.15
N VAL A 477 -7.63 7.06 -2.77
CA VAL A 477 -7.19 7.79 -1.57
C VAL A 477 -6.34 8.95 -2.04
N ALA A 478 -6.69 10.17 -1.62
CA ALA A 478 -5.95 11.37 -2.00
C ALA A 478 -5.72 12.32 -0.81
N HIS A 479 -4.60 13.04 -0.84
CA HIS A 479 -4.21 14.02 0.19
C HIS A 479 -4.08 15.43 -0.37
N SER A 480 -4.48 16.43 0.42
CA SER A 480 -4.31 17.86 0.10
C SER A 480 -4.76 18.19 -1.33
N MET A 481 -3.92 18.84 -2.14
CA MET A 481 -4.19 19.15 -3.55
C MET A 481 -4.56 17.94 -4.43
N GLY A 482 -4.12 16.73 -4.09
CA GLY A 482 -4.49 15.50 -4.80
C GLY A 482 -6.00 15.25 -4.84
N ASN A 483 -6.73 15.80 -3.86
CA ASN A 483 -8.20 15.78 -3.86
C ASN A 483 -8.80 16.62 -4.99
N MET A 484 -8.20 17.77 -5.30
CA MET A 484 -8.64 18.64 -6.39
C MET A 484 -8.32 18.04 -7.76
N TYR A 485 -7.16 17.38 -7.90
CA TYR A 485 -6.83 16.56 -9.07
C TYR A 485 -7.82 15.40 -9.25
N THR A 486 -8.14 14.68 -8.17
CA THR A 486 -9.10 13.57 -8.18
C THR A 486 -10.51 14.04 -8.54
N LEU A 487 -10.96 15.18 -8.01
CA LEU A 487 -12.26 15.77 -8.36
C LEU A 487 -12.30 16.24 -9.82
N TYR A 488 -11.26 16.93 -10.31
CA TYR A 488 -11.13 17.32 -11.71
C TYR A 488 -11.28 16.13 -12.66
N PHE A 489 -10.65 15.00 -12.31
CA PHE A 489 -10.72 13.73 -13.03
C PHE A 489 -12.13 13.13 -13.02
N LEU A 490 -12.75 12.98 -11.84
CA LEU A 490 -14.08 12.37 -11.67
C LEU A 490 -15.23 13.21 -12.23
N GLN A 491 -15.08 14.54 -12.31
CA GLN A 491 -16.01 15.42 -13.04
C GLN A 491 -15.98 15.16 -14.56
N ARG A 492 -14.88 14.60 -15.08
CA ARG A 492 -14.65 14.36 -16.52
C ARG A 492 -14.78 12.90 -16.94
N GLN A 493 -15.03 11.97 -16.01
CA GLN A 493 -15.39 10.58 -16.35
C GLN A 493 -16.92 10.42 -16.43
N PRO A 494 -17.46 9.70 -17.43
CA PRO A 494 -18.88 9.35 -17.49
C PRO A 494 -19.37 8.65 -16.22
N GLN A 495 -20.61 8.88 -15.81
CA GLN A 495 -21.12 8.29 -14.57
C GLN A 495 -21.04 6.76 -14.57
N ALA A 496 -21.46 6.10 -15.65
CA ALA A 496 -21.35 4.65 -15.82
C ALA A 496 -19.90 4.11 -15.84
N TRP A 497 -18.88 4.94 -16.11
CA TRP A 497 -17.48 4.56 -15.91
C TRP A 497 -17.15 4.55 -14.40
N LYS A 498 -17.56 5.58 -13.68
CA LYS A 498 -17.35 5.70 -12.23
C LYS A 498 -18.07 4.61 -11.45
N ASP A 499 -19.33 4.35 -11.78
CA ASP A 499 -20.15 3.30 -11.14
C ASP A 499 -19.54 1.90 -11.31
N LYS A 500 -18.84 1.66 -12.43
CA LYS A 500 -18.15 0.41 -12.73
C LYS A 500 -16.78 0.31 -12.04
N TYR A 501 -15.99 1.39 -12.06
CA TYR A 501 -14.56 1.33 -11.73
C TYR A 501 -14.19 1.93 -10.36
N ILE A 502 -15.02 2.76 -9.74
CA ILE A 502 -14.72 3.47 -8.48
C ILE A 502 -15.64 3.00 -7.35
N ARG A 503 -15.05 2.37 -6.33
CA ARG A 503 -15.74 1.87 -5.12
C ARG A 503 -16.02 2.99 -4.14
N ALA A 504 -15.04 3.86 -3.92
CA ALA A 504 -15.11 5.02 -3.04
C ALA A 504 -13.98 6.00 -3.33
N PHE A 505 -14.15 7.24 -2.87
CA PHE A 505 -13.11 8.26 -2.80
C PHE A 505 -12.94 8.68 -1.33
N VAL A 506 -11.76 8.43 -0.77
CA VAL A 506 -11.34 8.88 0.56
C VAL A 506 -10.50 10.15 0.39
N ALA A 507 -11.03 11.27 0.87
CA ALA A 507 -10.47 12.59 0.67
C ALA A 507 -9.89 13.14 1.98
N LEU A 508 -8.55 13.21 2.06
CA LEU A 508 -7.81 13.59 3.26
C LEU A 508 -7.33 15.04 3.18
N GLY A 509 -7.76 15.90 4.10
CA GLY A 509 -7.27 17.29 4.20
C GLY A 509 -7.53 18.12 2.93
N ALA A 510 -8.70 17.94 2.31
CA ALA A 510 -8.98 18.48 0.98
C ALA A 510 -9.21 20.00 0.97
N PRO A 511 -8.41 20.81 0.24
CA PRO A 511 -8.59 22.25 0.11
C PRO A 511 -9.61 22.56 -1.00
N TRP A 512 -10.87 22.17 -0.82
CA TRP A 512 -11.88 22.22 -1.89
C TRP A 512 -12.11 23.62 -2.47
N GLY A 513 -11.92 24.68 -1.66
CA GLY A 513 -11.93 26.07 -2.10
C GLY A 513 -10.55 26.71 -2.16
N GLY A 514 -9.46 25.94 -2.16
CA GLY A 514 -8.11 26.47 -1.92
C GLY A 514 -7.86 26.81 -0.45
N VAL A 515 -6.83 27.61 -0.17
CA VAL A 515 -6.41 27.96 1.21
C VAL A 515 -5.91 29.39 1.32
N ALA A 516 -6.17 30.06 2.44
CA ALA A 516 -5.75 31.45 2.65
C ALA A 516 -4.22 31.62 2.63
N LYS A 517 -3.43 30.61 3.03
CA LYS A 517 -1.96 30.73 3.09
C LYS A 517 -1.28 31.03 1.74
N THR A 518 -1.94 30.76 0.61
CA THR A 518 -1.45 31.10 -0.74
C THR A 518 -1.15 32.60 -0.91
N PHE A 519 -1.92 33.47 -0.25
CA PHE A 519 -1.63 34.91 -0.23
C PHE A 519 -0.24 35.22 0.37
N ARG A 520 0.14 34.60 1.50
CA ARG A 520 1.48 34.77 2.10
C ARG A 520 2.57 34.18 1.21
N VAL A 521 2.33 32.99 0.66
CA VAL A 521 3.25 32.30 -0.26
C VAL A 521 3.57 33.17 -1.48
N LEU A 522 2.56 33.76 -2.13
CA LEU A 522 2.74 34.63 -3.29
C LEU A 522 3.36 35.99 -2.91
N ALA A 523 2.93 36.60 -1.80
CA ALA A 523 3.42 37.90 -1.37
C ALA A 523 4.88 37.85 -0.86
N SER A 524 5.13 37.17 0.28
CA SER A 524 6.43 37.16 0.97
C SER A 524 7.20 35.84 0.86
N GLY A 525 6.55 34.79 0.36
CA GLY A 525 7.07 33.41 0.40
C GLY A 525 6.73 32.70 1.71
N ASP A 526 6.88 31.38 1.70
CA ASP A 526 6.79 30.54 2.89
C ASP A 526 7.92 29.50 2.88
N ASN A 527 8.84 29.57 3.83
CA ASN A 527 9.91 28.56 3.95
C ASN A 527 9.44 27.26 4.62
N ASN A 528 8.14 27.10 4.90
CA ASN A 528 7.55 25.92 5.54
C ASN A 528 8.30 25.50 6.83
N ARG A 529 8.77 26.50 7.60
CA ARG A 529 9.59 26.37 8.82
C ARG A 529 10.99 25.79 8.64
N ILE A 530 11.50 25.62 7.40
CA ILE A 530 12.89 25.21 7.13
C ILE A 530 13.82 26.43 7.38
N PRO A 531 14.60 26.48 8.49
CA PRO A 531 15.20 27.76 8.93
C PRO A 531 16.34 28.26 8.04
N VAL A 532 16.93 27.37 7.24
CA VAL A 532 18.05 27.67 6.33
C VAL A 532 17.60 28.36 5.04
N ILE A 533 16.29 28.33 4.73
CA ILE A 533 15.72 28.85 3.50
C ILE A 533 15.10 30.23 3.75
N SER A 534 15.53 31.23 2.97
CA SER A 534 14.92 32.56 2.99
C SER A 534 13.54 32.55 2.32
N PRO A 535 12.46 33.04 2.97
CA PRO A 535 11.13 33.14 2.37
C PRO A 535 11.12 33.88 1.03
N VAL A 536 11.83 35.01 0.95
CA VAL A 536 11.94 35.85 -0.25
C VAL A 536 12.60 35.10 -1.43
N LYS A 537 13.48 34.13 -1.14
CA LYS A 537 14.12 33.28 -2.15
C LYS A 537 13.23 32.14 -2.62
N ILE A 538 12.64 31.37 -1.69
CA ILE A 538 11.75 30.26 -2.08
C ILE A 538 10.48 30.76 -2.79
N ARG A 539 10.05 32.01 -2.52
CA ARG A 539 9.01 32.74 -3.27
C ARG A 539 9.25 32.75 -4.78
N GLU A 540 10.50 32.80 -5.24
CA GLU A 540 10.83 32.78 -6.68
C GLU A 540 10.31 31.49 -7.33
N GLN A 541 10.53 30.34 -6.70
CA GLN A 541 9.98 29.05 -7.14
C GLN A 541 8.46 28.98 -6.93
N GLN A 542 7.97 29.36 -5.74
CA GLN A 542 6.57 29.21 -5.35
C GLN A 542 5.61 30.02 -6.23
N ARG A 543 6.04 31.18 -6.72
CA ARG A 543 5.28 31.95 -7.72
C ARG A 543 5.18 31.21 -9.06
N THR A 544 6.24 30.52 -9.50
CA THR A 544 6.22 29.84 -10.81
C THR A 544 5.35 28.57 -10.83
N ALA A 545 5.05 27.99 -9.67
CA ALA A 545 4.13 26.87 -9.56
C ALA A 545 2.68 27.34 -9.76
N VAL A 546 2.06 26.94 -10.88
CA VAL A 546 0.68 27.27 -11.26
C VAL A 546 -0.31 26.82 -10.19
N SER A 547 -0.04 25.67 -9.56
CA SER A 547 -0.79 25.13 -8.42
C SER A 547 -0.96 26.13 -7.27
N THR A 548 0.03 26.99 -7.00
CA THR A 548 -0.06 28.03 -5.96
C THR A 548 -1.14 29.07 -6.27
N SER A 549 -1.27 29.47 -7.53
CA SER A 549 -2.29 30.44 -7.98
C SER A 549 -3.67 29.79 -8.14
N TRP A 550 -3.70 28.50 -8.51
CA TRP A 550 -4.92 27.70 -8.56
C TRP A 550 -5.58 27.57 -7.18
N LEU A 551 -4.80 27.29 -6.13
CA LEU A 551 -5.29 27.12 -4.75
C LEU A 551 -5.57 28.45 -3.99
N LEU A 552 -5.66 29.59 -4.68
CA LEU A 552 -6.17 30.83 -4.10
C LEU A 552 -7.67 30.70 -3.73
N PRO A 553 -8.14 31.29 -2.61
CA PRO A 553 -9.53 31.19 -2.14
C PRO A 553 -10.62 31.48 -3.19
N TYR A 554 -11.74 30.74 -3.10
CA TYR A 554 -12.85 30.87 -4.06
C TYR A 554 -14.16 31.39 -3.45
N ASN A 555 -14.92 32.13 -4.26
CA ASN A 555 -16.18 32.78 -3.87
C ASN A 555 -17.33 31.84 -3.47
N TYR A 556 -17.24 30.54 -3.77
CA TYR A 556 -18.22 29.53 -3.36
C TYR A 556 -18.00 29.01 -1.92
N THR A 557 -16.95 29.48 -1.23
CA THR A 557 -16.59 29.08 0.13
C THR A 557 -16.40 30.29 1.06
N TRP A 558 -15.67 31.34 0.64
CA TRP A 558 -15.52 32.57 1.44
C TRP A 558 -16.38 33.70 0.89
N SER A 559 -16.87 34.56 1.78
CA SER A 559 -17.47 35.85 1.41
C SER A 559 -16.49 36.65 0.53
N PRO A 560 -16.94 37.18 -0.61
CA PRO A 560 -16.15 38.10 -1.45
C PRO A 560 -15.71 39.40 -0.77
N GLU A 561 -16.23 39.69 0.42
CA GLU A 561 -15.91 40.85 1.27
C GLU A 561 -14.86 40.50 2.33
N LYS A 562 -14.46 39.22 2.48
CA LYS A 562 -13.38 38.82 3.39
C LYS A 562 -12.05 39.39 2.91
N VAL A 563 -11.44 40.23 3.75
CA VAL A 563 -10.06 40.69 3.60
C VAL A 563 -9.12 39.56 4.02
N PHE A 564 -8.28 39.09 3.09
CA PHE A 564 -7.23 38.10 3.36
C PHE A 564 -5.88 38.76 3.65
N VAL A 565 -5.57 39.86 2.95
CA VAL A 565 -4.33 40.62 3.14
C VAL A 565 -4.68 42.08 3.40
N ARG A 566 -4.06 42.66 4.44
CA ARG A 566 -4.18 44.09 4.79
C ARG A 566 -2.80 44.71 4.90
N THR A 567 -2.61 45.89 4.32
CA THR A 567 -1.42 46.72 4.47
C THR A 567 -1.78 48.02 5.21
N SER A 568 -0.83 48.96 5.27
CA SER A 568 -1.07 50.34 5.70
C SER A 568 -1.93 51.16 4.72
N THR A 569 -2.06 50.74 3.46
CA THR A 569 -2.73 51.47 2.37
C THR A 569 -3.91 50.73 1.75
N THR A 570 -3.87 49.40 1.72
CA THR A 570 -4.69 48.57 0.83
C THR A 570 -5.23 47.35 1.57
N ASN A 571 -6.48 46.97 1.28
CA ASN A 571 -7.04 45.67 1.65
C ASN A 571 -7.20 44.84 0.37
N TYR A 572 -6.93 43.54 0.43
CA TYR A 572 -7.16 42.62 -0.68
C TYR A 572 -8.14 41.52 -0.23
N THR A 573 -9.25 41.43 -0.95
CA THR A 573 -10.23 40.34 -0.92
C THR A 573 -10.00 39.40 -2.12
N LEU A 574 -10.84 38.36 -2.26
CA LEU A 574 -10.85 37.53 -3.46
C LEU A 574 -11.39 38.23 -4.72
N ARG A 575 -11.95 39.45 -4.63
CA ARG A 575 -12.24 40.28 -5.81
C ARG A 575 -11.01 41.01 -6.34
N ASP A 576 -9.98 41.17 -5.50
CA ASP A 576 -8.85 42.07 -5.76
C ASP A 576 -7.61 41.35 -6.30
N TYR A 577 -7.73 40.08 -6.71
CA TYR A 577 -6.59 39.26 -7.16
C TYR A 577 -5.73 39.92 -8.23
N ARG A 578 -6.34 40.58 -9.22
CA ARG A 578 -5.60 41.30 -10.26
C ARG A 578 -4.72 42.41 -9.67
N GLN A 579 -5.26 43.21 -8.75
CA GLN A 579 -4.53 44.28 -8.06
C GLN A 579 -3.44 43.71 -7.17
N PHE A 580 -3.75 42.66 -6.39
CA PHE A 580 -2.77 41.93 -5.58
C PHE A 580 -1.58 41.43 -6.41
N PHE A 581 -1.83 40.76 -7.55
CA PHE A 581 -0.76 40.26 -8.43
C PHE A 581 0.08 41.38 -9.05
N GLN A 582 -0.50 42.56 -9.30
CA GLN A 582 0.25 43.74 -9.74
C GLN A 582 1.11 44.31 -8.60
N ASP A 583 0.55 44.50 -7.41
CA ASP A 583 1.23 45.12 -6.26
C ASP A 583 2.34 44.23 -5.65
N ILE A 584 2.29 42.90 -5.84
CA ILE A 584 3.41 42.00 -5.47
C ILE A 584 4.47 41.85 -6.58
N GLY A 585 4.29 42.49 -7.74
CA GLY A 585 5.19 42.37 -8.90
C GLY A 585 5.16 40.99 -9.56
N PHE A 586 3.98 40.38 -9.73
CA PHE A 586 3.83 39.05 -10.35
C PHE A 586 2.54 38.94 -11.17
N GLU A 587 2.42 39.75 -12.23
CA GLU A 587 1.26 39.73 -13.13
C GLU A 587 0.95 38.37 -13.77
N ASP A 588 1.97 37.53 -14.00
CA ASP A 588 1.78 36.21 -14.61
C ASP A 588 0.90 35.30 -13.74
N GLY A 589 0.94 35.46 -12.41
CA GLY A 589 0.07 34.75 -11.48
C GLY A 589 -1.42 35.09 -11.65
N TRP A 590 -1.75 36.31 -12.09
CA TRP A 590 -3.13 36.65 -12.47
C TRP A 590 -3.56 35.89 -13.72
N LEU A 591 -2.67 35.73 -14.70
CA LEU A 591 -2.96 34.97 -15.91
C LEU A 591 -3.11 33.47 -15.59
N MET A 592 -2.20 32.90 -14.78
CA MET A 592 -2.32 31.55 -14.22
C MET A 592 -3.63 31.34 -13.47
N ARG A 593 -4.07 32.33 -12.68
CA ARG A 593 -5.35 32.26 -11.95
C ARG A 593 -6.54 32.18 -12.91
N GLN A 594 -6.58 33.05 -13.93
CA GLN A 594 -7.61 33.01 -14.98
C GLN A 594 -7.65 31.66 -15.71
N ASP A 595 -6.49 31.07 -16.00
CA ASP A 595 -6.37 29.81 -16.74
C ASP A 595 -6.82 28.59 -15.90
N THR A 596 -6.88 28.73 -14.57
CA THR A 596 -7.08 27.60 -13.65
C THR A 596 -8.36 27.68 -12.80
N GLU A 597 -8.95 28.86 -12.62
CA GLU A 597 -10.11 28.99 -11.72
C GLU A 597 -11.38 28.31 -12.21
N GLY A 598 -11.52 28.11 -13.53
CA GLY A 598 -12.64 27.37 -14.13
C GLY A 598 -12.46 25.83 -14.19
N LEU A 599 -11.34 25.26 -13.71
CA LEU A 599 -11.04 23.84 -13.97
C LEU A 599 -11.89 22.85 -13.16
N VAL A 600 -12.25 23.20 -11.93
CA VAL A 600 -13.08 22.37 -11.04
C VAL A 600 -14.44 23.03 -10.89
N GLU A 601 -15.50 22.34 -11.31
CA GLU A 601 -16.86 22.83 -11.15
C GLU A 601 -17.29 22.65 -9.69
N ALA A 602 -17.10 23.66 -8.85
CA ALA A 602 -17.33 23.56 -7.39
C ALA A 602 -18.74 23.10 -6.98
N MET A 603 -19.72 23.29 -7.87
CA MET A 603 -21.10 22.87 -7.64
C MET A 603 -21.37 21.41 -8.02
N MET A 604 -20.54 20.81 -8.88
CA MET A 604 -20.66 19.45 -9.40
C MET A 604 -19.93 18.45 -8.46
N PRO A 605 -20.67 17.51 -7.86
CA PRO A 605 -20.07 16.50 -6.98
C PRO A 605 -19.29 15.43 -7.78
N PRO A 606 -18.39 14.66 -7.14
CA PRO A 606 -17.62 13.62 -7.84
C PRO A 606 -18.48 12.46 -8.37
N GLY A 607 -19.67 12.24 -7.82
CA GLY A 607 -20.62 11.22 -8.26
C GLY A 607 -20.30 9.80 -7.76
N VAL A 608 -19.49 9.65 -6.71
CA VAL A 608 -19.08 8.36 -6.12
C VAL A 608 -19.19 8.41 -4.59
N PRO A 609 -19.21 7.27 -3.87
CA PRO A 609 -19.19 7.27 -2.42
C PRO A 609 -17.98 8.04 -1.89
N LEU A 610 -18.22 9.12 -1.14
CA LEU A 610 -17.18 10.08 -0.72
C LEU A 610 -17.02 10.07 0.79
N HIS A 611 -15.78 10.04 1.26
CA HIS A 611 -15.41 10.09 2.66
C HIS A 611 -14.44 11.25 2.89
N CYS A 612 -14.97 12.41 3.30
CA CYS A 612 -14.17 13.59 3.63
C CYS A 612 -13.63 13.49 5.06
N LEU A 613 -12.31 13.38 5.21
CA LEU A 613 -11.60 13.43 6.48
C LEU A 613 -10.86 14.77 6.58
N TYR A 614 -11.12 15.54 7.63
CA TYR A 614 -10.59 16.90 7.80
C TYR A 614 -10.18 17.20 9.24
N GLY A 615 -9.06 17.90 9.42
CA GLY A 615 -8.59 18.34 10.74
C GLY A 615 -9.34 19.57 11.26
N THR A 616 -9.46 19.65 12.58
CA THR A 616 -9.99 20.79 13.34
C THR A 616 -9.16 21.04 14.59
N GLY A 617 -9.27 22.24 15.17
CA GLY A 617 -8.57 22.64 16.39
C GLY A 617 -7.09 23.00 16.20
N VAL A 618 -6.57 22.97 14.96
CA VAL A 618 -5.18 23.36 14.66
C VAL A 618 -5.14 24.81 14.15
N PRO A 619 -4.38 25.73 14.79
CA PRO A 619 -4.32 27.13 14.38
C PRO A 619 -3.86 27.29 12.93
N THR A 620 -4.80 27.67 12.06
CA THR A 620 -4.62 27.69 10.60
C THR A 620 -4.57 29.13 10.07
N PRO A 621 -3.56 29.54 9.27
CA PRO A 621 -3.46 30.89 8.75
C PRO A 621 -4.73 31.29 7.95
N ASP A 622 -5.39 32.37 8.39
CA ASP A 622 -6.67 32.85 7.84
C ASP A 622 -6.54 34.21 7.13
N SER A 623 -5.71 35.11 7.68
CA SER A 623 -5.51 36.45 7.14
C SER A 623 -4.18 37.07 7.64
N PHE A 624 -3.68 38.06 6.90
CA PHE A 624 -2.31 38.57 7.02
C PHE A 624 -2.28 40.09 7.08
N TYR A 625 -1.54 40.63 8.04
CA TYR A 625 -1.25 42.07 8.12
C TYR A 625 0.22 42.35 7.84
N TYR A 626 0.49 43.17 6.83
CA TYR A 626 1.82 43.59 6.40
C TYR A 626 2.06 45.06 6.76
N GLU A 627 3.01 45.33 7.65
CA GLU A 627 3.51 46.69 7.93
C GLU A 627 4.37 47.22 6.76
N SER A 628 5.05 46.31 6.07
CA SER A 628 5.79 46.54 4.84
C SER A 628 5.48 45.38 3.88
N PHE A 629 5.05 45.70 2.67
CA PHE A 629 4.55 44.75 1.67
C PHE A 629 5.32 44.94 0.36
N PRO A 630 5.69 43.88 -0.38
CA PRO A 630 5.45 42.46 -0.09
C PRO A 630 6.64 41.72 0.58
N ASP A 631 7.80 42.36 0.73
CA ASP A 631 9.09 41.70 1.02
C ASP A 631 9.44 41.49 2.52
N ARG A 632 8.44 41.58 3.41
CA ARG A 632 8.59 41.25 4.85
C ARG A 632 7.53 40.25 5.26
N ASP A 633 7.82 39.39 6.24
CA ASP A 633 6.82 38.48 6.78
C ASP A 633 5.67 39.25 7.46
N PRO A 634 4.42 38.80 7.28
CA PRO A 634 3.26 39.43 7.91
C PRO A 634 3.07 38.99 9.36
N LYS A 635 2.32 39.80 10.11
CA LYS A 635 1.59 39.29 11.28
C LYS A 635 0.44 38.40 10.78
N ILE A 636 0.48 37.13 11.15
CA ILE A 636 -0.53 36.13 10.79
C ILE A 636 -1.67 36.17 11.83
N TYR A 637 -2.91 36.15 11.34
CA TYR A 637 -4.11 35.84 12.12
C TYR A 637 -4.57 34.42 11.77
N PHE A 638 -4.96 33.67 12.80
CA PHE A 638 -5.29 32.25 12.69
C PHE A 638 -6.78 32.02 12.91
N GLY A 639 -7.36 31.17 12.06
CA GLY A 639 -8.67 30.55 12.23
C GLY A 639 -8.53 29.05 12.49
N ASP A 640 -9.63 28.33 12.32
CA ASP A 640 -9.71 26.88 12.53
C ASP A 640 -9.42 26.07 11.24
N GLY A 641 -8.98 24.83 11.40
CA GLY A 641 -8.56 23.91 10.33
C GLY A 641 -7.53 22.88 10.81
N ASP A 642 -6.70 22.40 9.87
CA ASP A 642 -5.64 21.40 10.09
C ASP A 642 -4.21 21.99 10.15
N GLY A 643 -4.07 23.32 10.20
CA GLY A 643 -2.81 24.06 10.16
C GLY A 643 -2.44 24.59 8.78
N THR A 644 -2.99 24.00 7.71
CA THR A 644 -2.78 24.45 6.32
C THR A 644 -4.10 24.79 5.61
N VAL A 645 -5.12 23.94 5.77
CA VAL A 645 -6.44 24.05 5.14
C VAL A 645 -7.43 24.63 6.13
N ASN A 646 -7.98 25.80 5.80
CA ASN A 646 -9.01 26.44 6.60
C ASN A 646 -10.27 25.57 6.63
N LEU A 647 -10.90 25.40 7.79
CA LEU A 647 -12.07 24.51 7.98
C LEU A 647 -13.21 24.78 6.98
N GLN A 648 -13.45 26.04 6.63
CA GLN A 648 -14.43 26.45 5.62
C GLN A 648 -14.19 25.77 4.25
N SER A 649 -12.93 25.60 3.85
CA SER A 649 -12.53 24.90 2.62
C SER A 649 -12.85 23.41 2.71
N ALA A 650 -12.42 22.75 3.79
CA ALA A 650 -12.62 21.31 3.96
C ALA A 650 -14.11 20.90 4.04
N LEU A 651 -14.97 21.76 4.61
CA LEU A 651 -16.41 21.51 4.73
C LEU A 651 -17.19 21.63 3.41
N GLN A 652 -16.61 22.12 2.30
CA GLN A 652 -17.32 22.30 1.03
C GLN A 652 -18.06 21.05 0.56
N CYS A 653 -17.50 19.85 0.78
CA CYS A 653 -18.14 18.59 0.39
C CYS A 653 -19.45 18.28 1.15
N GLN A 654 -19.74 18.95 2.27
CA GLN A 654 -21.07 18.91 2.90
C GLN A 654 -22.17 19.33 1.91
N THR A 655 -21.88 20.27 1.00
CA THR A 655 -22.84 20.75 -0.02
C THR A 655 -23.20 19.70 -1.07
N TRP A 656 -22.39 18.64 -1.23
CA TRP A 656 -22.61 17.56 -2.19
C TRP A 656 -23.55 16.48 -1.68
N ARG A 657 -23.85 16.42 -0.36
CA ARG A 657 -24.82 15.49 0.25
C ARG A 657 -26.22 15.52 -0.38
N SER A 658 -26.60 16.63 -1.01
CA SER A 658 -27.90 16.83 -1.67
C SER A 658 -27.81 16.89 -3.20
N ARG A 659 -26.67 16.48 -3.79
CA ARG A 659 -26.39 16.64 -5.23
C ARG A 659 -25.90 15.39 -5.96
N GLN A 660 -25.58 14.32 -5.23
CA GLN A 660 -25.32 13.00 -5.77
C GLN A 660 -26.10 11.95 -4.98
N GLU A 661 -26.49 10.86 -5.64
CA GLU A 661 -27.20 9.74 -5.00
C GLU A 661 -26.27 8.93 -4.08
N HIS A 662 -24.98 8.85 -4.45
CA HIS A 662 -23.94 8.22 -3.64
C HIS A 662 -23.68 8.97 -2.32
N GLN A 663 -23.47 8.23 -1.24
CA GLN A 663 -23.27 8.78 0.10
C GLN A 663 -22.06 9.74 0.18
N VAL A 664 -22.23 10.86 0.92
CA VAL A 664 -21.13 11.76 1.29
C VAL A 664 -20.96 11.78 2.82
N SER A 665 -20.01 10.97 3.29
CA SER A 665 -19.58 10.87 4.68
C SER A 665 -18.62 12.01 5.02
N LEU A 666 -18.81 12.62 6.20
CA LEU A 666 -17.89 13.60 6.77
C LEU A 666 -17.36 13.03 8.08
N GLN A 667 -16.05 13.10 8.28
CA GLN A 667 -15.33 12.63 9.46
C GLN A 667 -14.37 13.72 9.92
N GLU A 668 -14.68 14.32 11.06
CA GLU A 668 -13.79 15.27 11.72
C GLU A 668 -12.61 14.54 12.38
N LEU A 669 -11.42 15.14 12.37
CA LEU A 669 -10.20 14.64 13.01
C LEU A 669 -9.64 15.72 13.97
N PRO A 670 -10.23 15.89 15.18
CA PRO A 670 -9.80 16.93 16.11
C PRO A 670 -8.33 16.80 16.51
N GLY A 671 -7.60 17.90 16.41
CA GLY A 671 -6.17 17.99 16.71
C GLY A 671 -5.24 17.36 15.66
N SER A 672 -5.75 16.87 14.53
CA SER A 672 -4.90 16.26 13.49
C SER A 672 -4.35 17.33 12.53
N GLU A 673 -3.02 17.47 12.49
CA GLU A 673 -2.32 18.37 11.57
C GLU A 673 -2.37 17.86 10.12
N HIS A 674 -2.22 18.79 9.17
CA HIS A 674 -2.37 18.58 7.73
C HIS A 674 -1.55 17.41 7.16
N ILE A 675 -0.30 17.25 7.55
CA ILE A 675 0.58 16.15 7.11
C ILE A 675 0.47 14.98 8.09
N GLU A 676 0.43 15.24 9.40
CA GLU A 676 0.34 14.20 10.44
C GLU A 676 -0.88 13.28 10.27
N MET A 677 -1.98 13.77 9.66
CA MET A 677 -3.16 12.95 9.39
C MET A 677 -2.89 11.69 8.56
N LEU A 678 -1.83 11.64 7.76
CA LEU A 678 -1.43 10.45 6.98
C LEU A 678 -0.86 9.32 7.84
N ALA A 679 -0.25 9.66 8.98
CA ALA A 679 0.28 8.72 9.96
C ALA A 679 -0.65 8.52 11.17
N ASN A 680 -1.70 9.36 11.30
CA ASN A 680 -2.62 9.34 12.42
C ASN A 680 -3.40 8.01 12.50
N ALA A 681 -3.34 7.36 13.66
CA ALA A 681 -3.99 6.06 13.91
C ALA A 681 -5.51 6.09 13.67
N THR A 682 -6.19 7.23 13.89
CA THR A 682 -7.62 7.40 13.62
C THR A 682 -7.92 7.38 12.12
N THR A 683 -7.13 8.09 11.31
CA THR A 683 -7.23 8.05 9.84
C THR A 683 -7.01 6.62 9.31
N LEU A 684 -5.97 5.95 9.83
CA LEU A 684 -5.62 4.59 9.43
C LEU A 684 -6.68 3.56 9.86
N ALA A 685 -7.28 3.72 11.05
CA ALA A 685 -8.40 2.89 11.49
C ALA A 685 -9.66 3.09 10.62
N TYR A 686 -9.99 4.33 10.26
CA TYR A 686 -11.10 4.64 9.35
C TYR A 686 -10.87 4.02 7.96
N LEU A 687 -9.67 4.19 7.41
CA LEU A 687 -9.29 3.61 6.12
C LEU A 687 -9.35 2.08 6.15
N LYS A 688 -8.89 1.44 7.24
CA LYS A 688 -8.96 -0.02 7.42
C LYS A 688 -10.40 -0.53 7.39
N LEU A 689 -11.29 0.12 8.14
CA LEU A 689 -12.72 -0.23 8.22
C LEU A 689 -13.40 -0.12 6.84
N LEU A 690 -13.06 0.91 6.07
CA LEU A 690 -13.60 1.15 4.72
C LEU A 690 -13.11 0.12 3.69
N LEU A 691 -11.84 -0.28 3.77
CA LEU A 691 -11.23 -1.22 2.82
C LEU A 691 -11.60 -2.69 3.10
N LEU A 692 -11.57 -3.10 4.38
CA LEU A 692 -11.74 -4.51 4.76
C LEU A 692 -13.17 -4.87 5.18
N GLY A 693 -13.96 -3.89 5.65
CA GLY A 693 -15.18 -4.10 6.41
C GLY A 693 -14.93 -4.12 7.93
N PRO A 694 -15.99 -4.32 8.73
CA PRO A 694 -15.92 -4.49 10.19
C PRO A 694 -15.29 -5.83 10.59
#